data_AF-A0A7C4IKP5-F1
#
_entry.id   AF-A0A7C4IKP5-F1
#
_cell.length_a   1.000
_cell.length_b   1.000
_cell.length_c   1.000
_cell.angle_alpha   90.00
_cell.angle_beta   90.00
_cell.angle_gamma   90.00
#
_symmetry.space_group_name_H-M   'P 1'
#
loop_
_entity.id
_entity.type
_entity.pdbx_description
1 polymer ?
#
loop_
_entity_poly.entity_id
_entity_poly.type
_entity_poly.pdbx_seq_one_letter_code
_entity_poly.pdbx_strand_id
1 'polypeptide(L)'
;MIWEQTSDPADTGPPQPAASAPIAWTPEQVKRLQFEWSGLQRNFAFHPHVRVLPLAGDPPTEYQVQYNLRTLALDDSGQLIYLNAAAVHVWLPPAFPHEPPLFRPMGNLFHPNVSPEGIVLFPPWHASMTLCEAVSTVGMLLAFQTHDPWSVVNESAMEWVKQNTNVLPTDLTANLLTNAGGEPLARILVQGPAALQRLRQAIEEVLRSLLTVRSPAPAQLQSLCRRHLADLSVFLAEDIPADLRQPAREAEEILRLLPGSKPAWDALARQLVAQEAEPQMTAALQEAERALVGVLGRLESLVRAAPSQDPLETMRHIPAARTLHAQKAELWEVMSAAEQRLAEARAALEQLSATPQGTAYPGVLGERLAAESERVVRGTKEAAGRLSAAIGRTEVLFADAWAQNALLQRIIGWRDYADLVERAEALSASVIEKGAAGLQTYYIENESGRFGPFEFEQRLQLGAAAVAVRPAGPNGILVLEADSDRVLGKGDSGTATVVLRDAQGHRSFTTTFLRTRDCGELCVQLDYLIEQTRAALSRLGGRTDGPDTWLRRFADALAAGEAQAAIRQSQQRHQARWEALARDLQAVGPFKNRLALYNLLVRLAESVPRIQQRLGEARDAQRQAEARLAEIVAASNADPDTGVAQIPRRWAEEYKQLLVRRNQAAAEIPQCTRRMEAIAAEVRARVCDPASLGRAVSPKPVMLPALPTALEELSALLTDESIGRHLEHLERLLERPLRPEAWGMTAEGDAAAG
;
A
#
# COMPACT_ATOMS: atom_id res chain seq x y z
N MET A 1 -8.94 -11.28 -22.87
CA MET A 1 -7.97 -11.89 -23.79
C MET A 1 -6.67 -12.06 -23.03
N ILE A 2 -6.56 -13.22 -22.38
CA ILE A 2 -5.42 -13.66 -21.57
C ILE A 2 -4.85 -14.82 -22.38
N TRP A 3 -3.60 -14.71 -22.81
CA TRP A 3 -2.90 -15.79 -23.51
C TRP A 3 -2.32 -16.73 -22.44
N GLU A 4 -2.92 -17.92 -22.32
CA GLU A 4 -2.35 -19.04 -21.58
C GLU A 4 -1.13 -19.57 -22.33
N GLN A 5 0.00 -19.63 -21.62
CA GLN A 5 1.19 -20.36 -22.03
C GLN A 5 0.87 -21.86 -22.01
N THR A 6 0.74 -22.46 -23.19
CA THR A 6 0.78 -23.91 -23.38
C THR A 6 2.21 -24.39 -23.17
N SER A 7 2.40 -25.18 -22.12
CA SER A 7 3.59 -25.95 -21.83
C SER A 7 3.96 -26.87 -22.99
N ASP A 8 5.22 -26.84 -23.42
CA ASP A 8 5.78 -27.81 -24.37
C ASP A 8 5.62 -29.25 -23.84
N PRO A 9 5.26 -30.23 -24.70
CA PRO A 9 5.24 -31.63 -24.31
C PRO A 9 6.67 -32.08 -24.00
N ALA A 10 6.84 -32.61 -22.80
CA ALA A 10 8.08 -33.18 -22.31
C ALA A 10 8.69 -34.15 -23.35
N ASP A 11 9.91 -33.84 -23.76
CA ASP A 11 10.82 -34.73 -24.45
C ASP A 11 11.11 -35.93 -23.54
N THR A 12 10.25 -36.95 -23.59
CA THR A 12 10.49 -38.24 -22.96
C THR A 12 11.50 -38.99 -23.83
N GLY A 13 12.77 -38.61 -23.69
CA GLY A 13 13.87 -39.43 -24.15
C GLY A 13 13.71 -40.88 -23.65
N PRO A 14 14.22 -41.87 -24.40
CA PRO A 14 14.06 -43.28 -24.03
C PRO A 14 14.50 -43.52 -22.58
N PRO A 15 13.77 -44.38 -21.83
CA PRO A 15 14.05 -44.62 -20.42
C PRO A 15 15.52 -44.98 -20.24
N GLN A 16 16.23 -44.15 -19.48
CA GLN A 16 17.61 -44.39 -19.10
C GLN A 16 17.64 -45.75 -18.37
N PRO A 17 18.37 -46.76 -18.88
CA PRO A 17 18.37 -48.08 -18.27
C PRO A 17 18.76 -47.96 -16.80
N ALA A 18 18.00 -48.63 -15.93
CA ALA A 18 18.24 -48.61 -14.49
C ALA A 18 19.72 -48.86 -14.21
N ALA A 19 20.37 -47.94 -13.47
CA ALA A 19 21.78 -48.01 -13.17
C ALA A 19 22.12 -49.39 -12.59
N SER A 20 22.79 -50.23 -13.39
CA SER A 20 23.26 -51.53 -12.98
C SER A 20 24.16 -51.37 -11.75
N ALA A 21 24.01 -52.26 -10.76
CA ALA A 21 24.81 -52.23 -9.54
C ALA A 21 26.31 -52.15 -9.88
N PRO A 22 27.10 -51.38 -9.10
CA PRO A 22 28.52 -51.16 -9.41
C PRO A 22 29.26 -52.51 -9.48
N ILE A 23 29.90 -52.78 -10.62
CA ILE A 23 30.69 -53.98 -10.85
C ILE A 23 31.95 -53.91 -9.96
N ALA A 24 32.15 -54.91 -9.10
CA ALA A 24 33.36 -55.04 -8.29
C ALA A 24 34.46 -55.73 -9.10
N TRP A 25 35.45 -54.97 -9.56
CA TRP A 25 36.60 -55.47 -10.32
C TRP A 25 37.69 -56.02 -9.40
N THR A 26 38.36 -57.11 -9.80
CA THR A 26 39.54 -57.59 -9.06
C THR A 26 40.74 -56.66 -9.27
N PRO A 27 41.75 -56.66 -8.37
CA PRO A 27 42.96 -55.87 -8.56
C PRO A 27 43.68 -56.12 -9.90
N GLU A 28 43.69 -57.36 -10.38
CA GLU A 28 44.25 -57.75 -11.67
C GLU A 28 43.46 -57.17 -12.84
N GLN A 29 42.12 -57.19 -12.75
CA GLN A 29 41.25 -56.57 -13.75
C GLN A 29 41.44 -55.05 -13.78
N VAL A 30 41.55 -54.38 -12.62
CA VAL A 30 41.83 -52.94 -12.57
C VAL A 30 43.15 -52.61 -13.25
N LYS A 31 44.21 -53.39 -13.00
CA LYS A 31 45.50 -53.21 -13.70
C LYS A 31 45.35 -53.40 -15.21
N ARG A 32 44.58 -54.40 -15.66
CA ARG A 32 44.30 -54.60 -17.10
C ARG A 32 43.52 -53.43 -17.68
N LEU A 33 42.47 -52.95 -17.01
CA LEU A 33 41.68 -51.80 -17.45
C LEU A 33 42.54 -50.53 -17.56
N GLN A 34 43.42 -50.28 -16.59
CA GLN A 34 44.39 -49.17 -16.65
C GLN A 34 45.33 -49.29 -17.85
N PHE A 35 45.86 -50.48 -18.09
CA PHE A 35 46.73 -50.75 -19.24
C PHE A 35 46.00 -50.49 -20.56
N GLU A 36 44.79 -51.03 -20.72
CA GLU A 36 43.98 -50.85 -21.92
C GLU A 36 43.60 -49.40 -22.16
N TRP A 37 43.17 -48.70 -21.10
CA TRP A 37 42.81 -47.29 -21.21
C TRP A 37 44.01 -46.45 -21.63
N SER A 38 45.15 -46.63 -20.96
CA SER A 38 46.39 -45.93 -21.32
C SER A 38 46.81 -46.22 -22.77
N GLY A 39 46.63 -47.47 -23.21
CA GLY A 39 46.84 -47.90 -24.59
C GLY A 39 45.93 -47.16 -25.57
N LEU A 40 44.62 -47.14 -25.31
CA LEU A 40 43.63 -46.49 -26.18
C LEU A 40 43.90 -44.99 -26.30
N GLN A 41 44.14 -44.32 -25.16
CA GLN A 41 44.43 -42.90 -25.13
C GLN A 41 45.67 -42.56 -25.95
N ARG A 42 46.75 -43.34 -25.78
CA ARG A 42 48.00 -43.12 -26.49
C ARG A 42 47.90 -43.44 -27.98
N ASN A 43 47.44 -44.64 -28.32
CA ASN A 43 47.41 -45.12 -29.70
C ASN A 43 46.43 -44.35 -30.59
N PHE A 44 45.37 -43.79 -30.01
CA PHE A 44 44.39 -42.99 -30.76
C PHE A 44 44.48 -41.48 -30.46
N ALA A 45 45.48 -41.02 -29.70
CA ALA A 45 45.75 -39.60 -29.56
C ALA A 45 46.01 -38.99 -30.93
N PHE A 46 45.24 -37.94 -31.24
CA PHE A 46 45.33 -37.19 -32.52
C PHE A 46 45.22 -38.07 -33.77
N HIS A 47 44.57 -39.23 -33.64
CA HIS A 47 44.41 -40.14 -34.76
C HIS A 47 43.42 -39.55 -35.78
N PRO A 48 43.75 -39.58 -37.09
CA PRO A 48 42.94 -38.89 -38.11
C PRO A 48 41.52 -39.45 -38.24
N HIS A 49 41.36 -40.76 -38.02
CA HIS A 49 40.10 -41.47 -38.26
C HIS A 49 39.41 -42.06 -37.04
N VAL A 50 40.01 -41.98 -35.85
CA VAL A 50 39.51 -42.67 -34.66
C VAL A 50 39.64 -41.77 -33.46
N ARG A 51 38.57 -41.61 -32.69
CA ARG A 51 38.57 -40.88 -31.42
C ARG A 51 37.86 -41.71 -30.37
N VAL A 52 38.52 -41.92 -29.24
CA VAL A 52 37.97 -42.67 -28.10
C VAL A 52 37.59 -41.70 -26.99
N LEU A 53 36.37 -41.78 -26.49
CA LEU A 53 35.83 -40.97 -25.40
C LEU A 53 35.41 -41.91 -24.25
N PRO A 54 35.83 -41.67 -23.00
CA PRO A 54 35.36 -42.45 -21.86
C PRO A 54 33.94 -42.01 -21.48
N LEU A 55 33.06 -42.96 -21.18
CA LEU A 55 31.68 -42.68 -20.76
C LEU A 55 31.44 -42.93 -19.27
N ALA A 56 31.93 -44.06 -18.74
CA ALA A 56 31.71 -44.46 -17.35
C ALA A 56 32.88 -45.29 -16.81
N GLY A 57 33.12 -45.21 -15.49
CA GLY A 57 34.19 -45.91 -14.76
C GLY A 57 35.47 -45.07 -14.57
N ASP A 58 36.29 -45.48 -13.59
CA ASP A 58 37.66 -44.98 -13.37
C ASP A 58 38.55 -46.13 -12.87
N PRO A 59 39.31 -46.84 -13.74
CA PRO A 59 39.44 -46.62 -15.19
C PRO A 59 38.13 -46.87 -15.95
N PRO A 60 37.97 -46.30 -17.16
CA PRO A 60 36.72 -46.43 -17.89
C PRO A 60 36.40 -47.89 -18.22
N THR A 61 35.15 -48.28 -18.00
CA THR A 61 34.57 -49.57 -18.40
C THR A 61 33.61 -49.41 -19.56
N GLU A 62 33.30 -48.17 -19.92
CA GLU A 62 32.49 -47.82 -21.07
C GLU A 62 33.15 -46.71 -21.88
N TYR A 63 33.09 -46.83 -23.20
CA TYR A 63 33.68 -45.90 -24.14
C TYR A 63 32.72 -45.60 -25.29
N GLN A 64 32.85 -44.43 -25.89
CA GLN A 64 32.34 -44.12 -27.21
C GLN A 64 33.53 -43.99 -28.15
N VAL A 65 33.56 -44.81 -29.19
CA VAL A 65 34.54 -44.72 -30.27
C VAL A 65 33.88 -44.08 -31.47
N GLN A 66 34.43 -42.96 -31.92
CA GLN A 66 34.02 -42.26 -33.13
C GLN A 66 35.01 -42.60 -34.24
N TYR A 67 34.48 -43.07 -35.36
CA TYR A 67 35.21 -43.38 -36.56
C TYR A 67 34.88 -42.34 -37.65
N ASN A 68 35.89 -41.69 -38.24
CA ASN A 68 35.75 -40.84 -39.42
C ASN A 68 36.15 -41.66 -40.65
N LEU A 69 35.19 -42.42 -41.18
CA LEU A 69 35.36 -43.32 -42.33
C LEU A 69 34.06 -43.37 -43.13
N ARG A 70 34.15 -43.74 -44.40
CA ARG A 70 32.95 -44.02 -45.20
C ARG A 70 32.38 -45.41 -44.91
N THR A 71 31.09 -45.51 -44.62
CA THR A 71 30.36 -46.78 -44.38
C THR A 71 28.93 -46.72 -44.90
N LEU A 72 28.15 -47.78 -44.72
CA LEU A 72 26.74 -47.89 -45.07
C LEU A 72 25.85 -47.88 -43.83
N ALA A 73 24.69 -47.25 -43.94
CA ALA A 73 23.65 -47.27 -42.93
C ALA A 73 22.27 -47.24 -43.58
N LEU A 74 21.25 -47.57 -42.80
CA LEU A 74 19.86 -47.32 -43.16
C LEU A 74 19.41 -46.00 -42.51
N ASP A 75 18.78 -45.13 -43.28
CA ASP A 75 18.08 -43.97 -42.72
C ASP A 75 16.74 -44.39 -42.07
N ASP A 76 16.02 -43.40 -41.51
CA ASP A 76 14.74 -43.64 -40.82
C ASP A 76 13.64 -44.19 -41.76
N SER A 77 13.81 -44.04 -43.08
CA SER A 77 12.91 -44.60 -44.09
C SER A 77 13.29 -46.02 -44.52
N GLY A 78 14.36 -46.57 -43.96
CA GLY A 78 14.92 -47.86 -44.35
C GLY A 78 15.69 -47.81 -45.67
N GLN A 79 16.04 -46.62 -46.18
CA GLN A 79 16.85 -46.48 -47.39
C GLN A 79 18.34 -46.56 -47.07
N LEU A 80 19.07 -47.21 -47.97
CA LEU A 80 20.52 -47.36 -47.85
C LEU A 80 21.23 -46.04 -48.19
N ILE A 81 22.03 -45.54 -47.25
CA ILE A 81 22.80 -44.31 -47.38
C ILE A 81 24.28 -44.53 -47.06
N TYR A 82 25.14 -43.62 -47.54
CA TYR A 82 26.54 -43.56 -47.13
C TYR A 82 26.71 -42.61 -45.94
N LEU A 83 27.41 -43.05 -44.91
CA LEU A 83 27.86 -42.21 -43.80
C LEU A 83 29.36 -41.96 -43.89
N ASN A 84 29.81 -40.77 -43.49
CA ASN A 84 31.24 -40.43 -43.39
C ASN A 84 31.77 -40.45 -41.95
N ALA A 85 30.92 -40.82 -40.99
CA ALA A 85 31.32 -41.08 -39.62
C ALA A 85 30.38 -42.10 -38.97
N ALA A 86 30.91 -42.89 -38.06
CA ALA A 86 30.16 -43.86 -37.28
C ALA A 86 30.57 -43.79 -35.80
N ALA A 87 29.62 -43.98 -34.89
CA ALA A 87 29.91 -44.06 -33.46
C ALA A 87 29.55 -45.45 -32.94
N VAL A 88 30.43 -45.99 -32.09
CA VAL A 88 30.28 -47.31 -31.48
C VAL A 88 30.44 -47.16 -29.98
N HIS A 89 29.45 -47.65 -29.23
CA HIS A 89 29.55 -47.82 -27.78
C HIS A 89 30.32 -49.09 -27.49
N VAL A 90 31.31 -49.00 -26.61
CA VAL A 90 32.12 -50.13 -26.15
C VAL A 90 31.86 -50.31 -24.68
N TRP A 91 31.39 -51.49 -24.30
CA TRP A 91 31.13 -51.86 -22.91
C TRP A 91 31.97 -53.06 -22.51
N LEU A 92 32.62 -52.98 -21.35
CA LEU A 92 33.46 -54.05 -20.81
C LEU A 92 32.68 -54.88 -19.79
N PRO A 93 32.51 -56.20 -20.02
CA PRO A 93 31.76 -57.06 -19.11
C PRO A 93 32.52 -57.34 -17.81
N PRO A 94 31.82 -57.72 -16.72
CA PRO A 94 32.45 -58.06 -15.43
C PRO A 94 33.57 -59.11 -15.51
N ALA A 95 33.54 -60.02 -16.48
CA ALA A 95 34.56 -61.06 -16.66
C ALA A 95 35.68 -60.66 -17.65
N PHE A 96 35.75 -59.40 -18.09
CA PHE A 96 36.86 -58.90 -18.90
C PHE A 96 38.22 -59.08 -18.18
N PRO A 97 39.30 -59.53 -18.87
CA PRO A 97 39.44 -59.76 -20.31
C PRO A 97 39.07 -61.17 -20.81
N HIS A 98 38.59 -62.06 -19.94
CA HIS A 98 38.22 -63.43 -20.32
C HIS A 98 36.92 -63.48 -21.13
N GLU A 99 36.01 -62.53 -20.90
CA GLU A 99 34.84 -62.28 -21.72
C GLU A 99 35.10 -61.11 -22.70
N PRO A 100 34.64 -61.18 -23.96
CA PRO A 100 34.90 -60.16 -24.96
C PRO A 100 34.25 -58.82 -24.63
N PRO A 101 34.88 -57.69 -25.00
CA PRO A 101 34.21 -56.39 -25.00
C PRO A 101 33.01 -56.39 -25.95
N LEU A 102 31.91 -55.75 -25.54
CA LEU A 102 30.73 -55.57 -26.39
C LEU A 102 30.87 -54.28 -27.18
N PHE A 103 30.93 -54.39 -28.51
CA PHE A 103 30.87 -53.26 -29.42
C PHE A 103 29.45 -53.13 -29.95
N ARG A 104 28.75 -52.05 -29.62
CA ARG A 104 27.39 -51.77 -30.09
C ARG A 104 27.36 -50.54 -30.98
N PRO A 105 26.84 -50.62 -32.21
CA PRO A 105 26.70 -49.43 -33.04
C PRO A 105 25.70 -48.45 -32.40
N MET A 106 25.98 -47.16 -32.46
CA MET A 106 25.06 -46.13 -31.96
C MET A 106 24.07 -45.63 -33.04
N GLY A 107 24.14 -46.20 -34.24
CA GLY A 107 23.22 -45.90 -35.35
C GLY A 107 22.94 -47.15 -36.18
N ASN A 108 22.04 -47.05 -37.16
CA ASN A 108 21.56 -48.16 -37.98
C ASN A 108 22.57 -48.57 -39.07
N LEU A 109 23.77 -48.98 -38.67
CA LEU A 109 24.82 -49.42 -39.61
C LEU A 109 24.39 -50.65 -40.40
N PHE A 110 24.61 -50.61 -41.71
CA PHE A 110 24.24 -51.68 -42.64
C PHE A 110 25.48 -52.44 -43.09
N HIS A 111 25.84 -53.48 -42.33
CA HIS A 111 27.05 -54.27 -42.58
C HIS A 111 26.79 -55.76 -42.25
N PRO A 112 27.34 -56.73 -43.00
CA PRO A 112 27.04 -58.15 -42.79
C PRO A 112 27.34 -58.69 -41.39
N ASN A 113 28.39 -58.17 -40.74
CA ASN A 113 28.82 -58.56 -39.39
C ASN A 113 28.32 -57.62 -38.27
N VAL A 114 27.33 -56.77 -38.54
CA VAL A 114 26.79 -55.79 -37.57
C VAL A 114 25.28 -55.99 -37.38
N SER A 115 24.84 -56.07 -36.13
CA SER A 115 23.43 -55.98 -35.73
C SER A 115 23.22 -54.81 -34.76
N PRO A 116 21.96 -54.41 -34.48
CA PRO A 116 21.67 -53.42 -33.45
C PRO A 116 22.22 -53.79 -32.06
N GLU A 117 22.32 -55.09 -31.76
CA GLU A 117 22.78 -55.61 -30.47
C GLU A 117 24.30 -55.60 -30.34
N GLY A 118 25.04 -55.78 -31.45
CA GLY A 118 26.50 -55.76 -31.43
C GLY A 118 27.21 -55.97 -32.77
N ILE A 119 28.53 -55.82 -32.74
CA ILE A 119 29.46 -56.02 -33.86
C ILE A 119 30.25 -57.30 -33.62
N VAL A 120 30.22 -58.22 -34.58
CA VAL A 120 31.00 -59.47 -34.51
C VAL A 120 32.44 -59.21 -34.97
N LEU A 121 33.41 -59.49 -34.10
CA LEU A 121 34.83 -59.31 -34.39
C LEU A 121 35.38 -60.44 -35.25
N PHE A 122 36.25 -60.10 -36.19
CA PHE A 122 37.03 -61.06 -36.97
C PHE A 122 38.48 -60.58 -37.14
N PRO A 123 39.50 -61.30 -36.59
CA PRO A 123 39.42 -62.56 -35.84
C PRO A 123 38.64 -62.44 -34.51
N PRO A 124 38.16 -63.56 -33.93
CA PRO A 124 37.44 -63.55 -32.65
C PRO A 124 38.34 -63.12 -31.49
N TRP A 125 37.73 -62.54 -30.46
CA TRP A 125 38.42 -62.07 -29.26
C TRP A 125 39.16 -63.18 -28.51
N HIS A 126 40.31 -62.83 -27.95
CA HIS A 126 41.05 -63.64 -26.98
C HIS A 126 41.62 -62.74 -25.88
N ALA A 127 41.85 -63.28 -24.67
CA ALA A 127 42.25 -62.47 -23.51
C ALA A 127 43.60 -61.73 -23.65
N SER A 128 44.45 -62.13 -24.59
CA SER A 128 45.70 -61.41 -24.92
C SER A 128 45.53 -60.31 -25.97
N MET A 129 44.39 -60.23 -26.66
CA MET A 129 44.07 -59.15 -27.60
C MET A 129 43.88 -57.84 -26.82
N THR A 130 44.37 -56.73 -27.35
CA THR A 130 44.19 -55.40 -26.74
C THR A 130 42.93 -54.72 -27.25
N LEU A 131 42.40 -53.76 -26.49
CA LEU A 131 41.31 -52.90 -26.97
C LEU A 131 41.74 -52.04 -28.16
N CYS A 132 43.02 -51.70 -28.28
CA CYS A 132 43.53 -50.97 -29.45
C CYS A 132 43.41 -51.78 -30.75
N GLU A 133 43.77 -53.06 -30.68
CA GLU A 133 43.59 -54.00 -31.78
C GLU A 133 42.11 -54.18 -32.10
N ALA A 134 41.27 -54.38 -31.08
CA ALA A 134 39.83 -54.58 -31.28
C ALA A 134 39.16 -53.35 -31.91
N VAL A 135 39.49 -52.14 -31.45
CA VAL A 135 39.02 -50.87 -32.04
C VAL A 135 39.47 -50.72 -33.49
N SER A 136 40.73 -51.05 -33.80
CA SER A 136 41.23 -51.00 -35.18
C SER A 136 40.49 -52.00 -36.08
N THR A 137 40.27 -53.23 -35.60
CA THR A 137 39.52 -54.29 -36.29
C THR A 137 38.08 -53.87 -36.57
N VAL A 138 37.39 -53.29 -35.59
CA VAL A 138 36.03 -52.77 -35.78
C VAL A 138 36.03 -51.65 -36.82
N GLY A 139 36.97 -50.71 -36.76
CA GLY A 139 37.11 -49.68 -37.78
C GLY A 139 37.25 -50.26 -39.19
N MET A 140 38.21 -51.18 -39.39
CA MET A 140 38.46 -51.82 -40.69
C MET A 140 37.23 -52.56 -41.22
N LEU A 141 36.50 -53.21 -40.31
CA LEU A 141 35.23 -53.88 -40.61
C LEU A 141 34.18 -52.87 -41.07
N LEU A 142 33.98 -51.78 -40.32
CA LEU A 142 33.01 -50.74 -40.69
C LEU A 142 33.35 -50.03 -42.01
N ALA A 143 34.64 -49.92 -42.36
CA ALA A 143 35.10 -49.39 -43.65
C ALA A 143 35.06 -50.43 -44.79
N PHE A 144 34.47 -51.62 -44.58
CA PHE A 144 34.46 -52.74 -45.53
C PHE A 144 35.84 -53.17 -46.04
N GLN A 145 36.92 -52.84 -45.32
CA GLN A 145 38.29 -53.27 -45.66
C GLN A 145 38.49 -54.75 -45.31
N THR A 146 37.78 -55.22 -44.28
CA THR A 146 37.68 -56.62 -43.88
C THR A 146 36.22 -56.94 -43.60
N HIS A 147 35.78 -58.16 -43.87
CA HIS A 147 34.52 -58.71 -43.36
C HIS A 147 34.62 -60.24 -43.38
N ASP A 148 33.85 -60.90 -42.52
CA ASP A 148 33.79 -62.36 -42.50
C ASP A 148 32.51 -62.86 -43.17
N PRO A 149 32.60 -63.51 -44.34
CA PRO A 149 31.42 -64.05 -45.02
C PRO A 149 30.77 -65.22 -44.28
N TRP A 150 31.42 -65.79 -43.27
CA TRP A 150 30.93 -66.94 -42.50
C TRP A 150 30.24 -66.54 -41.19
N SER A 151 30.51 -65.34 -40.67
CA SER A 151 29.95 -64.82 -39.41
C SER A 151 28.88 -63.74 -39.65
N VAL A 152 27.94 -64.02 -40.54
CA VAL A 152 26.88 -63.06 -40.95
C VAL A 152 25.81 -62.96 -39.87
N VAL A 153 25.55 -61.75 -39.38
CA VAL A 153 24.43 -61.43 -38.48
C VAL A 153 23.38 -60.55 -39.15
N ASN A 154 23.70 -59.99 -40.33
CA ASN A 154 22.78 -59.25 -41.17
C ASN A 154 22.77 -59.85 -42.59
N GLU A 155 21.86 -60.80 -42.82
CA GLU A 155 21.75 -61.53 -44.10
C GLU A 155 21.43 -60.60 -45.27
N SER A 156 20.59 -59.59 -45.04
CA SER A 156 20.23 -58.61 -46.07
C SER A 156 21.45 -57.79 -46.51
N ALA A 157 22.30 -57.39 -45.57
CA ALA A 157 23.55 -56.71 -45.89
C ALA A 157 24.52 -57.63 -46.65
N MET A 158 24.61 -58.91 -46.29
CA MET A 158 25.44 -59.86 -47.02
C MET A 158 24.99 -60.05 -48.47
N GLU A 159 23.69 -60.23 -48.69
CA GLU A 159 23.15 -60.39 -50.04
C GLU A 159 23.38 -59.13 -50.88
N TRP A 160 23.17 -57.95 -50.28
CA TRP A 160 23.45 -56.69 -50.96
C TRP A 160 24.93 -56.55 -51.31
N VAL A 161 25.86 -56.89 -50.40
CA VAL A 161 27.32 -56.83 -50.64
C VAL A 161 27.75 -57.75 -51.79
N LYS A 162 27.16 -58.95 -51.90
CA LYS A 162 27.41 -59.89 -53.02
C LYS A 162 26.96 -59.32 -54.36
N GLN A 163 25.84 -58.62 -54.38
CA GLN A 163 25.27 -58.03 -55.60
C GLN A 163 25.93 -56.70 -55.99
N ASN A 164 26.53 -55.99 -55.02
CA ASN A 164 26.97 -54.60 -55.16
C ASN A 164 28.46 -54.41 -54.77
N THR A 165 29.29 -55.41 -55.05
CA THR A 165 30.71 -55.42 -54.63
C THR A 165 31.51 -54.23 -55.19
N ASN A 166 31.12 -53.69 -56.34
CA ASN A 166 31.77 -52.55 -56.99
C ASN A 166 31.42 -51.18 -56.37
N VAL A 167 30.45 -51.10 -55.47
CA VAL A 167 30.00 -49.84 -54.83
C VAL A 167 30.16 -49.86 -53.30
N LEU A 168 30.89 -50.84 -52.76
CA LEU A 168 31.24 -50.86 -51.35
C LEU A 168 32.05 -49.61 -50.99
N PRO A 169 31.79 -48.98 -49.83
CA PRO A 169 32.54 -47.82 -49.38
C PRO A 169 33.89 -48.26 -48.80
N THR A 170 34.72 -48.91 -49.62
CA THR A 170 36.10 -49.19 -49.24
C THR A 170 36.81 -47.84 -49.15
N ASP A 171 36.79 -47.25 -47.97
CA ASP A 171 37.53 -46.04 -47.67
C ASP A 171 39.01 -46.42 -47.58
N LEU A 172 39.63 -46.59 -48.75
CA LEU A 172 41.04 -46.95 -48.88
C LEU A 172 41.96 -45.87 -48.28
N THR A 173 41.41 -44.66 -48.05
CA THR A 173 42.13 -43.56 -47.42
C THR A 173 42.05 -43.60 -45.90
N ALA A 174 41.03 -44.25 -45.32
CA ALA A 174 40.90 -44.45 -43.88
C ALA A 174 41.85 -45.54 -43.39
N ASN A 175 43.09 -45.16 -43.07
CA ASN A 175 43.96 -46.05 -42.30
C ASN A 175 43.51 -46.04 -40.83
N LEU A 176 43.07 -47.20 -40.35
CA LEU A 176 42.47 -47.38 -39.01
C LEU A 176 43.42 -48.11 -38.04
N LEU A 177 44.65 -48.39 -38.49
CA LEU A 177 45.71 -48.91 -37.64
C LEU A 177 46.22 -47.82 -36.70
N THR A 178 46.73 -48.21 -35.54
CA THR A 178 47.22 -47.29 -34.50
C THR A 178 48.32 -46.33 -34.98
N ASN A 179 49.08 -46.69 -36.02
CA ASN A 179 50.14 -45.86 -36.62
C ASN A 179 49.66 -44.99 -37.80
N ALA A 180 48.35 -44.89 -38.06
CA ALA A 180 47.83 -44.00 -39.10
C ALA A 180 48.14 -42.54 -38.79
N GLY A 181 48.62 -41.80 -39.80
CA GLY A 181 49.11 -40.44 -39.61
C GLY A 181 50.47 -40.36 -38.88
N GLY A 182 51.19 -41.48 -38.76
CA GLY A 182 52.50 -41.58 -38.11
C GLY A 182 52.44 -42.33 -36.78
N GLU A 183 53.62 -42.62 -36.21
CA GLU A 183 53.75 -43.24 -34.89
C GLU A 183 52.95 -42.45 -33.82
N PRO A 184 52.21 -43.11 -32.90
CA PRO A 184 51.38 -42.43 -31.91
C PRO A 184 52.11 -41.33 -31.14
N LEU A 185 53.35 -41.61 -30.70
CA LEU A 185 54.19 -40.63 -30.03
C LEU A 185 54.46 -39.42 -30.92
N ALA A 186 54.83 -39.61 -32.20
CA ALA A 186 55.09 -38.51 -33.12
C ALA A 186 53.88 -37.59 -33.30
N ARG A 187 52.65 -38.15 -33.36
CA ARG A 187 51.43 -37.34 -33.44
C ARG A 187 51.20 -36.51 -32.19
N ILE A 188 51.43 -37.09 -31.01
CA ILE A 188 51.35 -36.38 -29.73
C ILE A 188 52.38 -35.24 -29.68
N LEU A 189 53.60 -35.45 -30.17
CA LEU A 189 54.63 -34.41 -30.21
C LEU A 189 54.27 -33.26 -31.15
N VAL A 190 53.70 -33.56 -32.32
CA VAL A 190 53.36 -32.55 -33.33
C VAL A 190 52.12 -31.74 -32.91
N GLN A 191 51.05 -32.40 -32.44
CA GLN A 191 49.78 -31.75 -32.15
C GLN A 191 49.60 -31.37 -30.67
N GLY A 192 50.42 -31.93 -29.79
CA GLY A 192 50.39 -31.72 -28.34
C GLY A 192 50.50 -30.27 -27.88
N PRO A 193 51.46 -29.46 -28.38
CA PRO A 193 51.59 -28.06 -27.97
C PRO A 193 50.28 -27.27 -28.14
N ALA A 194 49.62 -27.40 -29.29
CA ALA A 194 48.37 -26.71 -29.59
C ALA A 194 47.20 -27.21 -28.72
N ALA A 195 47.17 -28.52 -28.42
CA ALA A 195 46.16 -29.09 -27.54
C ALA A 195 46.31 -28.61 -26.09
N LEU A 196 47.53 -28.61 -25.55
CA LEU A 196 47.83 -28.09 -24.21
C LEU A 196 47.53 -26.59 -24.11
N GLN A 197 47.82 -25.81 -25.15
CA GLN A 197 47.48 -24.39 -25.20
C GLN A 197 45.96 -24.17 -25.13
N ARG A 198 45.17 -24.91 -25.92
CA ARG A 198 43.69 -24.84 -25.87
C ARG A 198 43.16 -25.22 -24.49
N LEU A 199 43.71 -26.26 -23.88
CA LEU A 199 43.30 -26.68 -22.54
C LEU A 199 43.62 -25.59 -21.50
N ARG A 200 44.80 -25.00 -21.56
CA ARG A 200 45.17 -23.88 -20.67
C ARG A 200 44.20 -22.71 -20.81
N GLN A 201 43.84 -22.34 -22.04
CA GLN A 201 42.84 -21.29 -22.28
C GLN A 201 41.47 -21.67 -21.69
N ALA A 202 41.05 -22.94 -21.80
CA ALA A 202 39.81 -23.42 -21.20
C ALA A 202 39.84 -23.34 -19.67
N ILE A 203 40.96 -23.72 -19.03
CA ILE A 203 41.14 -23.59 -17.57
C ILE A 203 41.08 -22.12 -17.15
N GLU A 204 41.76 -21.23 -17.89
CA GLU A 204 41.76 -19.79 -17.62
C GLU A 204 40.34 -19.18 -17.74
N GLU A 205 39.55 -19.62 -18.72
CA GLU A 205 38.15 -19.18 -18.87
C GLU A 205 37.27 -19.68 -17.72
N VAL A 206 37.45 -20.93 -17.28
CA VAL A 206 36.73 -21.46 -16.11
C VAL A 206 37.10 -20.66 -14.85
N LEU A 207 38.39 -20.42 -14.61
CA LEU A 207 38.85 -19.61 -13.48
C LEU A 207 38.26 -18.20 -13.50
N ARG A 208 38.17 -17.56 -14.67
CA ARG A 208 37.53 -16.26 -14.83
C ARG A 208 36.02 -16.33 -14.53
N SER A 209 35.33 -17.36 -15.01
CA SER A 209 33.90 -17.55 -14.78
C SER A 209 33.55 -17.73 -13.30
N LEU A 210 34.45 -18.33 -12.51
CA LEU A 210 34.28 -18.52 -11.06
C LEU A 210 34.24 -17.22 -10.26
N LEU A 211 34.77 -16.11 -10.81
CA LEU A 211 34.71 -14.79 -10.20
C LEU A 211 33.42 -14.02 -10.54
N THR A 212 32.53 -14.61 -11.33
CA THR A 212 31.28 -13.96 -11.76
C THR A 212 30.07 -14.50 -11.00
N VAL A 213 28.96 -13.76 -11.03
CA VAL A 213 27.65 -14.22 -10.50
C VAL A 213 27.18 -15.52 -11.18
N ARG A 214 27.64 -15.79 -12.42
CA ARG A 214 27.32 -16.98 -13.21
C ARG A 214 28.36 -18.09 -13.03
N SER A 215 28.95 -18.20 -11.84
CA SER A 215 29.87 -19.29 -11.52
C SER A 215 29.21 -20.66 -11.80
N PRO A 216 29.91 -21.60 -12.47
CA PRO A 216 29.38 -22.94 -12.71
C PRO A 216 29.02 -23.66 -11.42
N ALA A 217 27.98 -24.50 -11.49
CA ALA A 217 27.58 -25.34 -10.36
C ALA A 217 28.69 -26.36 -10.04
N PRO A 218 28.82 -26.81 -8.77
CA PRO A 218 29.87 -27.76 -8.39
C PRO A 218 29.92 -29.04 -9.24
N ALA A 219 28.75 -29.59 -9.61
CA ALA A 219 28.65 -30.78 -10.47
C ALA A 219 29.15 -30.51 -11.91
N GLN A 220 28.82 -29.34 -12.46
CA GLN A 220 29.29 -28.93 -13.79
C GLN A 220 30.80 -28.74 -13.80
N LEU A 221 31.35 -28.08 -12.77
CA LEU A 221 32.78 -27.90 -12.59
C LEU A 221 33.51 -29.24 -12.47
N GLN A 222 32.96 -30.17 -11.68
CA GLN A 222 33.55 -31.50 -11.51
C GLN A 222 33.54 -32.30 -12.82
N SER A 223 32.43 -32.26 -13.58
CA SER A 223 32.35 -32.92 -14.90
C SER A 223 33.36 -32.34 -15.89
N LEU A 224 33.49 -31.02 -15.94
CA LEU A 224 34.44 -30.32 -16.78
C LEU A 224 35.89 -30.69 -16.40
N CYS A 225 36.23 -30.69 -15.10
CA CYS A 225 37.55 -31.10 -14.64
C CYS A 225 37.87 -32.55 -15.00
N ARG A 226 36.94 -33.48 -14.81
CA ARG A 226 37.13 -34.90 -15.17
C ARG A 226 37.41 -35.08 -16.65
N ARG A 227 36.65 -34.38 -17.51
CA ARG A 227 36.85 -34.42 -18.97
C ARG A 227 38.26 -33.98 -19.35
N HIS A 228 38.71 -32.86 -18.82
CA HIS A 228 40.04 -32.33 -19.13
C HIS A 228 41.19 -33.12 -18.49
N LEU A 229 40.99 -33.72 -17.33
CA LEU A 229 41.97 -34.65 -16.74
C LEU A 229 42.17 -35.89 -17.63
N ALA A 230 41.09 -36.40 -18.24
CA ALA A 230 41.20 -37.48 -19.21
C ALA A 230 41.98 -37.06 -20.46
N ASP A 231 41.82 -35.82 -20.94
CA ASP A 231 42.58 -35.29 -22.08
C ASP A 231 44.08 -35.13 -21.75
N LEU A 232 44.43 -34.91 -20.47
CA LEU A 232 45.81 -34.67 -20.03
C LEU A 232 46.67 -35.91 -19.89
N SER A 233 46.09 -37.07 -19.59
CA SER A 233 46.84 -38.27 -19.24
C SER A 233 47.82 -38.71 -20.33
N VAL A 234 47.50 -38.43 -21.61
CA VAL A 234 48.37 -38.70 -22.76
C VAL A 234 49.71 -37.95 -22.66
N PHE A 235 49.72 -36.75 -22.07
CA PHE A 235 50.91 -35.92 -21.94
C PHE A 235 51.74 -36.22 -20.69
N LEU A 236 51.21 -37.03 -19.76
CA LEU A 236 51.84 -37.33 -18.47
C LEU A 236 52.76 -38.55 -18.53
N ALA A 237 52.79 -39.28 -19.66
CA ALA A 237 53.61 -40.47 -19.83
C ALA A 237 55.13 -40.17 -19.79
N GLU A 238 55.92 -41.12 -19.29
CA GLU A 238 57.37 -40.97 -19.04
C GLU A 238 58.23 -40.80 -20.29
N ASP A 239 57.69 -41.08 -21.46
CA ASP A 239 58.36 -40.90 -22.74
C ASP A 239 58.00 -39.58 -23.45
N ILE A 240 57.02 -38.83 -22.93
CA ILE A 240 56.66 -37.50 -23.46
C ILE A 240 57.70 -36.47 -23.03
N PRO A 241 58.35 -35.72 -23.94
CA PRO A 241 59.32 -34.68 -23.60
C PRO A 241 58.87 -33.71 -22.48
N ALA A 242 59.83 -33.29 -21.67
CA ALA A 242 59.57 -32.51 -20.46
C ALA A 242 58.86 -31.17 -20.72
N ASP A 243 59.09 -30.56 -21.89
CA ASP A 243 58.45 -29.33 -22.36
C ASP A 243 56.93 -29.47 -22.58
N LEU A 244 56.43 -30.68 -22.86
CA LEU A 244 54.99 -30.97 -22.92
C LEU A 244 54.47 -31.54 -21.59
N ARG A 245 55.27 -32.39 -20.94
CA ARG A 245 54.88 -33.05 -19.69
C ARG A 245 54.73 -32.07 -18.53
N GLN A 246 55.59 -31.07 -18.44
CA GLN A 246 55.57 -30.11 -17.34
C GLN A 246 54.31 -29.20 -17.36
N PRO A 247 53.94 -28.55 -18.48
CA PRO A 247 52.67 -27.83 -18.56
C PRO A 247 51.45 -28.73 -18.33
N ALA A 248 51.50 -29.99 -18.75
CA ALA A 248 50.45 -30.95 -18.50
C ALA A 248 50.29 -31.28 -17.00
N ARG A 249 51.39 -31.43 -16.26
CA ARG A 249 51.38 -31.64 -14.81
C ARG A 249 50.82 -30.43 -14.06
N GLU A 250 51.17 -29.22 -14.48
CA GLU A 250 50.62 -27.99 -13.90
C GLU A 250 49.11 -27.87 -14.13
N ALA A 251 48.66 -28.16 -15.35
CA ALA A 251 47.23 -28.19 -15.69
C ALA A 251 46.47 -29.28 -14.90
N GLU A 252 47.08 -30.46 -14.73
CA GLU A 252 46.51 -31.57 -13.94
C GLU A 252 46.35 -31.16 -12.46
N GLU A 253 47.38 -30.57 -11.87
CA GLU A 253 47.35 -30.08 -10.50
C GLU A 253 46.21 -29.07 -10.30
N ILE A 254 46.08 -28.08 -11.19
CA ILE A 254 45.00 -27.10 -11.16
C ILE A 254 43.64 -27.80 -11.22
N LEU A 255 43.42 -28.67 -12.20
CA LEU A 255 42.12 -29.33 -12.42
C LEU A 255 41.71 -30.23 -11.26
N ARG A 256 42.66 -30.88 -10.57
CA ARG A 256 42.39 -31.72 -9.39
C ARG A 256 41.99 -30.90 -8.18
N LEU A 257 42.63 -29.75 -7.96
CA LEU A 257 42.36 -28.87 -6.82
C LEU A 257 41.13 -27.98 -7.04
N LEU A 258 40.79 -27.68 -8.30
CA LEU A 258 39.77 -26.69 -8.65
C LEU A 258 38.39 -26.95 -8.01
N PRO A 259 37.81 -28.16 -8.03
CA PRO A 259 36.51 -28.41 -7.38
C PRO A 259 36.51 -28.15 -5.88
N GLY A 260 37.61 -28.51 -5.19
CA GLY A 260 37.77 -28.26 -3.75
C GLY A 260 38.04 -26.79 -3.41
N SER A 261 38.51 -25.99 -4.37
CA SER A 261 38.74 -24.55 -4.22
C SER A 261 37.49 -23.69 -4.42
N LYS A 262 36.40 -24.29 -4.93
CA LYS A 262 35.16 -23.58 -5.28
C LYS A 262 34.60 -22.66 -4.17
N PRO A 263 34.55 -23.06 -2.88
CA PRO A 263 34.05 -22.17 -1.83
C PRO A 263 34.88 -20.89 -1.66
N ALA A 264 36.19 -20.96 -1.88
CA ALA A 264 37.06 -19.80 -1.82
C ALA A 264 36.79 -18.85 -3.00
N TRP A 265 36.63 -19.38 -4.21
CA TRP A 265 36.21 -18.58 -5.37
C TRP A 265 34.84 -17.94 -5.18
N ASP A 266 33.87 -18.65 -4.61
CA ASP A 266 32.55 -18.10 -4.31
C ASP A 266 32.60 -16.97 -3.28
N ALA A 267 33.50 -17.06 -2.30
CA ALA A 267 33.73 -15.97 -1.35
C ALA A 267 34.31 -14.73 -2.06
N LEU A 268 35.26 -14.91 -2.97
CA LEU A 268 35.82 -13.82 -3.77
C LEU A 268 34.80 -13.20 -4.72
N ALA A 269 33.96 -14.02 -5.37
CA ALA A 269 32.91 -13.54 -6.25
C ALA A 269 31.87 -12.69 -5.49
N ARG A 270 31.45 -13.11 -4.29
CA ARG A 270 30.56 -12.31 -3.44
C ARG A 270 31.17 -10.96 -3.05
N GLN A 271 32.46 -10.94 -2.72
CA GLN A 271 33.20 -9.71 -2.41
C GLN A 271 33.27 -8.77 -3.62
N LEU A 272 33.50 -9.30 -4.83
CA LEU A 272 33.50 -8.51 -6.07
C LEU A 272 32.12 -7.91 -6.37
N VAL A 273 31.04 -8.68 -6.21
CA VAL A 273 29.67 -8.17 -6.39
C VAL A 273 29.36 -7.05 -5.40
N ALA A 274 29.76 -7.20 -4.13
CA ALA A 274 29.60 -6.15 -3.13
C ALA A 274 30.43 -4.90 -3.48
N GLN A 275 31.65 -5.10 -4.00
CA GLN A 275 32.51 -4.00 -4.47
C GLN A 275 31.88 -3.25 -5.64
N GLU A 276 31.30 -3.95 -6.62
CA GLU A 276 30.64 -3.36 -7.78
C GLU A 276 29.36 -2.59 -7.43
N ALA A 277 28.66 -3.01 -6.36
CA ALA A 277 27.46 -2.33 -5.87
C ALA A 277 27.76 -1.03 -5.08
N GLU A 278 28.98 -0.86 -4.56
CA GLU A 278 29.36 0.27 -3.70
C GLU A 278 29.06 1.65 -4.31
N PRO A 279 29.44 1.97 -5.57
CA PRO A 279 29.18 3.29 -6.14
C PRO A 279 27.70 3.66 -6.19
N GLN A 280 26.83 2.68 -6.44
CA GLN A 280 25.38 2.88 -6.44
C GLN A 280 24.86 3.19 -5.03
N MET A 281 25.37 2.50 -4.01
CA MET A 281 25.00 2.76 -2.60
C MET A 281 25.47 4.13 -2.13
N THR A 282 26.72 4.50 -2.46
CA THR A 282 27.27 5.83 -2.17
C THR A 282 26.47 6.93 -2.88
N ALA A 283 26.07 6.74 -4.14
CA ALA A 283 25.22 7.69 -4.87
C ALA A 283 23.82 7.83 -4.24
N ALA A 284 23.23 6.73 -3.78
CA ALA A 284 21.94 6.75 -3.08
C ALA A 284 22.01 7.50 -1.75
N LEU A 285 23.10 7.34 -0.98
CA LEU A 285 23.34 8.14 0.22
C LEU A 285 23.50 9.62 -0.11
N GLN A 286 24.27 9.98 -1.14
CA GLN A 286 24.41 11.37 -1.58
C GLN A 286 23.10 12.01 -2.06
N GLU A 287 22.18 11.23 -2.64
CA GLU A 287 20.84 11.69 -2.95
C GLU A 287 20.01 11.96 -1.69
N ALA A 288 20.06 11.04 -0.71
CA ALA A 288 19.43 11.24 0.59
C ALA A 288 19.99 12.47 1.33
N GLU A 289 21.31 12.69 1.30
CA GLU A 289 21.96 13.89 1.84
C GLU A 289 21.41 15.17 1.19
N ARG A 290 21.35 15.21 -0.15
CA ARG A 290 20.80 16.37 -0.89
C ARG A 290 19.33 16.62 -0.57
N ALA A 291 18.54 15.56 -0.44
CA ALA A 291 17.12 15.67 -0.08
C ALA A 291 16.95 16.23 1.34
N LEU A 292 17.70 15.71 2.32
CA LEU A 292 17.69 16.21 3.70
C LEU A 292 18.10 17.67 3.76
N VAL A 293 19.24 18.04 3.16
CA VAL A 293 19.71 19.43 3.09
C VAL A 293 18.67 20.33 2.42
N GLY A 294 18.00 19.85 1.36
CA GLY A 294 16.95 20.59 0.66
C GLY A 294 15.74 20.90 1.54
N VAL A 295 15.22 19.92 2.27
CA VAL A 295 14.08 20.12 3.19
C VAL A 295 14.48 21.00 4.38
N LEU A 296 15.63 20.74 5.00
CA LEU A 296 16.14 21.54 6.11
C LEU A 296 16.40 23.00 5.70
N GLY A 297 16.91 23.25 4.49
CA GLY A 297 17.08 24.59 3.94
C GLY A 297 15.75 25.31 3.71
N ARG A 298 14.72 24.62 3.21
CA ARG A 298 13.36 25.18 3.10
C ARG A 298 12.79 25.53 4.47
N LEU A 299 12.95 24.63 5.44
CA LEU A 299 12.51 24.83 6.81
C LEU A 299 13.18 26.05 7.44
N GLU A 300 14.50 26.22 7.27
CA GLU A 300 15.24 27.39 7.78
C GLU A 300 14.78 28.69 7.10
N SER A 301 14.37 28.63 5.83
CA SER A 301 13.94 29.81 5.06
C SER A 301 12.56 30.36 5.47
N LEU A 302 11.75 29.60 6.20
CA LEU A 302 10.39 30.00 6.59
C LEU A 302 10.36 31.22 7.51
N VAL A 303 11.36 31.39 8.38
CA VAL A 303 11.39 32.46 9.37
C VAL A 303 12.74 33.15 9.33
N ARG A 304 12.73 34.43 8.94
CA ARG A 304 13.93 35.29 8.95
C ARG A 304 14.01 36.20 10.18
N ALA A 305 12.90 36.38 10.88
CA ALA A 305 12.84 37.22 12.07
C ALA A 305 13.51 36.52 13.26
N ALA A 306 14.22 37.29 14.09
CA ALA A 306 14.65 36.81 15.41
C ALA A 306 13.45 36.75 16.36
N PRO A 307 13.47 35.88 17.39
CA PRO A 307 12.44 35.91 18.43
C PRO A 307 12.43 37.28 19.12
N SER A 308 11.23 37.78 19.42
CA SER A 308 11.03 39.04 20.16
C SER A 308 11.26 38.82 21.66
N GLN A 309 11.52 39.90 22.40
CA GLN A 309 11.51 39.85 23.87
C GLN A 309 10.09 39.59 24.42
N ASP A 310 9.05 39.96 23.66
CA ASP A 310 7.68 39.60 23.98
C ASP A 310 7.38 38.18 23.45
N PRO A 311 7.04 37.21 24.32
CA PRO A 311 6.71 35.86 23.88
C PRO A 311 5.47 35.79 22.98
N LEU A 312 4.51 36.71 23.12
CA LEU A 312 3.30 36.72 22.28
C LEU A 312 3.62 37.18 20.85
N GLU A 313 4.45 38.23 20.71
CA GLU A 313 4.98 38.63 19.40
C GLU A 313 5.87 37.54 18.78
N THR A 314 6.65 36.84 19.60
CA THR A 314 7.43 35.68 19.13
C THR A 314 6.53 34.60 18.52
N MET A 315 5.39 34.28 19.14
CA MET A 315 4.43 33.33 18.56
C MET A 315 3.81 33.82 17.25
N ARG A 316 3.58 35.13 17.11
CA ARG A 316 3.06 35.73 15.86
C ARG A 316 4.01 35.59 14.68
N HIS A 317 5.32 35.58 14.94
CA HIS A 317 6.33 35.33 13.91
C HIS A 317 6.42 33.85 13.49
N ILE A 318 5.81 32.92 14.22
CA ILE A 318 5.75 31.51 13.83
C ILE A 318 4.76 31.35 12.66
N PRO A 319 5.15 30.68 11.56
CA PRO A 319 4.27 30.42 10.43
C PRO A 319 2.99 29.67 10.84
N ALA A 320 1.93 29.79 10.06
CA ALA A 320 0.67 29.11 10.32
C ALA A 320 0.86 27.59 10.49
N ALA A 321 0.09 26.98 11.40
CA ALA A 321 0.22 25.56 11.75
C ALA A 321 0.14 24.63 10.52
N ARG A 322 -0.74 24.95 9.56
CA ARG A 322 -0.87 24.20 8.30
C ARG A 322 0.43 24.12 7.51
N THR A 323 1.18 25.22 7.43
CA THR A 323 2.47 25.28 6.73
C THR A 323 3.52 24.44 7.45
N LEU A 324 3.57 24.53 8.79
CA LEU A 324 4.51 23.76 9.60
C LEU A 324 4.23 22.26 9.56
N HIS A 325 2.95 21.85 9.62
CA HIS A 325 2.56 20.45 9.47
C HIS A 325 2.94 19.88 8.10
N ALA A 326 2.79 20.67 7.02
CA ALA A 326 3.22 20.26 5.68
C ALA A 326 4.73 20.04 5.62
N GLN A 327 5.53 20.96 6.17
CA GLN A 327 7.00 20.80 6.23
C GLN A 327 7.42 19.63 7.13
N LYS A 328 6.71 19.38 8.22
CA LYS A 328 6.97 18.23 9.09
C LYS A 328 6.73 16.90 8.35
N ALA A 329 5.63 16.80 7.60
CA ALA A 329 5.32 15.60 6.83
C ALA A 329 6.39 15.33 5.76
N GLU A 330 6.80 16.37 5.04
CA GLU A 330 7.88 16.31 4.04
C GLU A 330 9.23 15.90 4.66
N LEU A 331 9.60 16.49 5.80
CA LEU A 331 10.82 16.12 6.53
C LEU A 331 10.78 14.66 6.98
N TRP A 332 9.66 14.19 7.50
CA TRP A 332 9.49 12.80 7.92
C TRP A 332 9.67 11.81 6.77
N GLU A 333 9.07 12.08 5.60
CA GLU A 333 9.19 11.24 4.40
C GLU A 333 10.66 11.09 3.97
N VAL A 334 11.38 12.21 3.88
CA VAL A 334 12.80 12.20 3.50
C VAL A 334 13.67 11.52 4.56
N MET A 335 13.38 11.70 5.84
CA MET A 335 14.06 11.01 6.93
C MET A 335 13.87 9.50 6.84
N SER A 336 12.64 9.00 6.65
CA SER A 336 12.39 7.56 6.52
C SER A 336 13.12 6.95 5.31
N ALA A 337 13.17 7.65 4.18
CA ALA A 337 13.94 7.22 3.02
C ALA A 337 15.44 7.17 3.34
N ALA A 338 15.99 8.18 3.99
CA ALA A 338 17.41 8.23 4.38
C ALA A 338 17.78 7.10 5.37
N GLU A 339 16.91 6.80 6.34
CA GLU A 339 17.09 5.71 7.29
C GLU A 339 17.17 4.35 6.58
N GLN A 340 16.29 4.09 5.62
CA GLN A 340 16.34 2.88 4.81
C GLN A 340 17.66 2.76 4.04
N ARG A 341 18.11 3.84 3.38
CA ARG A 341 19.38 3.84 2.63
C ARG A 341 20.59 3.63 3.54
N LEU A 342 20.58 4.21 4.75
CA LEU A 342 21.60 3.96 5.76
C LEU A 342 21.64 2.49 6.19
N ALA A 343 20.49 1.86 6.38
CA ALA A 343 20.41 0.44 6.73
C ALA A 343 20.96 -0.46 5.60
N GLU A 344 20.58 -0.20 4.35
CA GLU A 344 21.09 -0.91 3.16
C GLU A 344 22.62 -0.74 3.03
N ALA A 345 23.12 0.49 3.19
CA ALA A 345 24.54 0.78 3.13
C ALA A 345 25.35 0.13 4.26
N ARG A 346 24.83 0.08 5.49
CA ARG A 346 25.48 -0.61 6.62
C ARG A 346 25.57 -2.11 6.38
N ALA A 347 24.52 -2.73 5.86
CA ALA A 347 24.54 -4.15 5.50
C ALA A 347 25.57 -4.44 4.39
N ALA A 348 25.66 -3.56 3.38
CA ALA A 348 26.69 -3.67 2.34
C ALA A 348 28.12 -3.47 2.90
N LEU A 349 28.30 -2.56 3.86
CA LEU A 349 29.58 -2.34 4.53
C LEU A 349 30.01 -3.57 5.34
N GLU A 350 29.08 -4.24 6.03
CA GLU A 350 29.35 -5.49 6.74
C GLU A 350 29.84 -6.58 5.78
N GLN A 351 29.19 -6.72 4.62
CA GLN A 351 29.60 -7.66 3.57
C GLN A 351 30.98 -7.35 3.00
N LEU A 352 31.27 -6.07 2.74
CA LEU A 352 32.59 -5.62 2.26
C LEU A 352 33.69 -5.83 3.31
N SER A 353 33.36 -5.72 4.59
CA SER A 353 34.30 -5.87 5.70
C SER A 353 34.57 -7.34 6.07
N ALA A 354 33.78 -8.28 5.56
CA ALA A 354 33.96 -9.70 5.82
C ALA A 354 35.25 -10.21 5.14
N THR A 355 36.29 -10.50 5.93
CA THR A 355 37.52 -11.11 5.39
C THR A 355 37.22 -12.51 4.84
N PRO A 356 37.54 -12.81 3.57
CA PRO A 356 37.43 -14.17 3.07
C PRO A 356 38.34 -15.08 3.88
N GLN A 357 37.79 -16.10 4.52
CA GLN A 357 38.60 -17.14 5.17
C GLN A 357 39.29 -17.97 4.09
N GLY A 358 40.60 -17.79 3.94
CA GLY A 358 41.39 -18.48 2.94
C GLY A 358 41.81 -19.87 3.42
N THR A 359 41.34 -20.91 2.75
CA THR A 359 42.03 -22.21 2.75
C THR A 359 43.29 -22.07 1.89
N ALA A 360 44.45 -22.44 2.43
CA ALA A 360 45.67 -22.51 1.63
C ALA A 360 45.59 -23.72 0.69
N TYR A 361 45.72 -23.48 -0.61
CA TYR A 361 45.88 -24.53 -1.62
C TYR A 361 47.34 -24.55 -2.07
N PRO A 362 47.94 -25.72 -2.33
CA PRO A 362 49.30 -25.80 -2.85
C PRO A 362 49.37 -25.44 -4.35
N GLY A 363 50.58 -25.19 -4.82
CA GLY A 363 50.90 -25.09 -6.25
C GLY A 363 50.35 -23.84 -6.95
N VAL A 364 50.29 -23.93 -8.28
CA VAL A 364 49.95 -22.80 -9.18
C VAL A 364 48.54 -22.26 -8.90
N LEU A 365 47.57 -23.13 -8.59
CA LEU A 365 46.21 -22.70 -8.24
C LEU A 365 46.20 -21.90 -6.93
N GLY A 366 46.98 -22.34 -5.94
CA GLY A 366 47.13 -21.66 -4.67
C GLY A 366 47.70 -20.25 -4.81
N GLU A 367 48.80 -20.12 -5.56
CA GLU A 367 49.41 -18.83 -5.88
C GLU A 367 48.45 -17.91 -6.62
N ARG A 368 47.69 -18.46 -7.59
CA ARG A 368 46.70 -17.70 -8.34
C ARG A 368 45.55 -17.22 -7.46
N LEU A 369 44.99 -18.11 -6.64
CA LEU A 369 43.92 -17.78 -5.70
C LEU A 369 44.39 -16.75 -4.67
N ALA A 370 45.64 -16.85 -4.20
CA ALA A 370 46.23 -15.86 -3.30
C ALA A 370 46.35 -14.49 -3.97
N ALA A 371 46.84 -14.43 -5.21
CA ALA A 371 46.94 -13.19 -5.98
C ALA A 371 45.56 -12.54 -6.24
N GLU A 372 44.55 -13.33 -6.63
CA GLU A 372 43.19 -12.83 -6.80
C GLU A 372 42.57 -12.40 -5.46
N SER A 373 42.81 -13.15 -4.39
CA SER A 373 42.37 -12.79 -3.04
C SER A 373 42.97 -11.44 -2.61
N GLU A 374 44.27 -11.23 -2.80
CA GLU A 374 44.92 -9.96 -2.47
C GLU A 374 44.32 -8.79 -3.29
N ARG A 375 44.08 -9.01 -4.59
CA ARG A 375 43.46 -8.00 -5.47
C ARG A 375 42.05 -7.64 -5.00
N VAL A 376 41.22 -8.64 -4.70
CA VAL A 376 39.84 -8.45 -4.24
C VAL A 376 39.82 -7.77 -2.87
N VAL A 377 40.63 -8.24 -1.91
CA VAL A 377 40.73 -7.66 -0.55
C VAL A 377 41.16 -6.19 -0.60
N ARG A 378 42.06 -5.82 -1.50
CA ARG A 378 42.46 -4.42 -1.70
C ARG A 378 41.28 -3.58 -2.20
N GLY A 379 40.57 -4.07 -3.22
CA GLY A 379 39.40 -3.40 -3.80
C GLY A 379 38.24 -3.25 -2.81
N THR A 380 37.95 -4.30 -2.02
CA THR A 380 36.90 -4.26 -1.01
C THR A 380 37.24 -3.34 0.15
N LYS A 381 38.50 -3.28 0.58
CA LYS A 381 38.96 -2.32 1.60
C LYS A 381 38.78 -0.86 1.16
N GLU A 382 39.12 -0.54 -0.10
CA GLU A 382 38.92 0.80 -0.65
C GLU A 382 37.44 1.15 -0.77
N ALA A 383 36.61 0.21 -1.27
CA ALA A 383 35.16 0.38 -1.37
C ALA A 383 34.51 0.56 0.02
N ALA A 384 34.89 -0.28 0.99
CA ALA A 384 34.43 -0.16 2.37
C ALA A 384 34.80 1.20 2.99
N GLY A 385 36.01 1.70 2.73
CA GLY A 385 36.44 3.02 3.18
C GLY A 385 35.58 4.16 2.62
N ARG A 386 35.26 4.12 1.31
CA ARG A 386 34.38 5.12 0.67
C ARG A 386 32.95 5.05 1.21
N LEU A 387 32.38 3.85 1.32
CA LEU A 387 31.03 3.64 1.80
C LEU A 387 30.90 4.04 3.29
N SER A 388 31.87 3.67 4.12
CA SER A 388 31.93 4.08 5.53
C SER A 388 31.99 5.60 5.69
N ALA A 389 32.81 6.28 4.88
CA ALA A 389 32.85 7.74 4.88
C ALA A 389 31.53 8.38 4.42
N ALA A 390 30.81 7.77 3.48
CA ALA A 390 29.48 8.23 3.05
C ALA A 390 28.44 8.04 4.16
N ILE A 391 28.40 6.86 4.78
CA ILE A 391 27.54 6.56 5.94
C ILE A 391 27.77 7.60 7.04
N GLY A 392 29.02 7.85 7.43
CA GLY A 392 29.32 8.81 8.50
C GLY A 392 28.85 10.24 8.23
N ARG A 393 28.92 10.72 6.98
CA ARG A 393 28.38 12.04 6.61
C ARG A 393 26.85 12.07 6.67
N THR A 394 26.20 11.04 6.12
CA THR A 394 24.74 10.95 6.11
C THR A 394 24.18 10.79 7.53
N GLU A 395 24.85 10.06 8.42
CA GLU A 395 24.45 9.87 9.82
C GLU A 395 24.42 11.20 10.61
N VAL A 396 25.41 12.06 10.41
CA VAL A 396 25.45 13.39 11.05
C VAL A 396 24.25 14.23 10.61
N LEU A 397 23.99 14.30 9.30
CA LEU A 397 22.83 15.03 8.75
C LEU A 397 21.50 14.43 9.20
N PHE A 398 21.41 13.11 9.29
CA PHE A 398 20.21 12.42 9.76
C PHE A 398 19.93 12.71 11.24
N ALA A 399 20.96 12.72 12.09
CA ALA A 399 20.84 13.10 13.50
C ALA A 399 20.37 14.56 13.66
N ASP A 400 20.93 15.48 12.87
CA ASP A 400 20.50 16.89 12.83
C ASP A 400 19.03 17.01 12.39
N ALA A 401 18.62 16.28 11.36
CA ALA A 401 17.23 16.26 10.89
C ALA A 401 16.27 15.75 11.97
N TRP A 402 16.67 14.72 12.72
CA TRP A 402 15.89 14.19 13.84
C TRP A 402 15.71 15.21 14.97
N ALA A 403 16.79 15.89 15.35
CA ALA A 403 16.75 16.96 16.34
C ALA A 403 15.85 18.13 15.88
N GLN A 404 15.95 18.53 14.61
CA GLN A 404 15.10 19.57 14.04
C GLN A 404 13.63 19.15 13.93
N ASN A 405 13.31 17.89 13.64
CA ASN A 405 11.93 17.39 13.65
C ASN A 405 11.32 17.47 15.06
N ALA A 406 12.09 17.16 16.11
CA ALA A 406 11.65 17.30 17.49
C ALA A 406 11.39 18.78 17.86
N LEU A 407 12.28 19.68 17.46
CA LEU A 407 12.10 21.13 17.62
C LEU A 407 10.88 21.65 16.84
N LEU A 408 10.70 21.21 15.60
CA LEU A 408 9.55 21.57 14.75
C LEU A 408 8.23 21.15 15.39
N GLN A 409 8.15 19.93 15.93
CA GLN A 409 6.96 19.47 16.65
C GLN A 409 6.61 20.36 17.84
N ARG A 410 7.63 20.87 18.54
CA ARG A 410 7.46 21.78 19.67
C ARG A 410 6.97 23.15 19.23
N ILE A 411 7.52 23.69 18.14
CA ILE A 411 7.10 24.96 17.53
C ILE A 411 5.66 24.88 17.01
N ILE A 412 5.28 23.76 16.39
CA ILE A 412 3.89 23.48 16.01
C ILE A 412 2.97 23.58 17.23
N GLY A 413 3.33 22.95 18.35
CA GLY A 413 2.52 23.04 19.56
C GLY A 413 2.34 24.47 20.07
N TRP A 414 3.39 25.31 20.00
CA TRP A 414 3.28 26.73 20.32
C TRP A 414 2.36 27.49 19.37
N ARG A 415 2.43 27.20 18.06
CA ARG A 415 1.55 27.79 17.07
C ARG A 415 0.10 27.38 17.28
N ASP A 416 -0.15 26.10 17.58
CA ASP A 416 -1.49 25.59 17.86
C ASP A 416 -2.10 26.27 19.09
N TYR A 417 -1.30 26.48 20.15
CA TYR A 417 -1.73 27.25 21.31
C TYR A 417 -2.12 28.69 20.93
N ALA A 418 -1.27 29.38 20.15
CA ALA A 418 -1.57 30.74 19.69
C ALA A 418 -2.86 30.79 18.85
N ASP A 419 -3.03 29.84 17.91
CA ASP A 419 -4.24 29.74 17.07
C ASP A 419 -5.51 29.47 17.89
N LEU A 420 -5.41 28.72 18.99
CA LEU A 420 -6.53 28.48 19.92
C LEU A 420 -6.89 29.75 20.70
N VAL A 421 -5.89 30.49 21.18
CA VAL A 421 -6.10 31.79 21.86
C VAL A 421 -6.72 32.81 20.91
N GLU A 422 -6.22 32.93 19.67
CA GLU A 422 -6.78 33.83 18.65
C GLU A 422 -8.24 33.48 18.33
N ARG A 423 -8.57 32.19 18.21
CA ARG A 423 -9.95 31.72 18.01
C ARG A 423 -10.85 32.07 19.19
N ALA A 424 -10.37 31.90 20.42
CA ALA A 424 -11.11 32.24 21.63
C ALA A 424 -11.34 33.75 21.77
N GLU A 425 -10.32 34.57 21.47
CA GLU A 425 -10.46 36.02 21.43
C GLU A 425 -11.42 36.49 20.34
N ALA A 426 -11.36 35.91 19.13
CA ALA A 426 -12.29 36.23 18.05
C ALA A 426 -13.74 35.86 18.42
N LEU A 427 -13.94 34.69 19.04
CA LEU A 427 -15.25 34.28 19.54
C LEU A 427 -15.74 35.23 20.64
N SER A 428 -14.89 35.54 21.62
CA SER A 428 -15.19 36.45 22.72
C SER A 428 -15.54 37.85 22.21
N ALA A 429 -14.75 38.40 21.29
CA ALA A 429 -14.99 39.70 20.67
C ALA A 429 -16.33 39.71 19.93
N SER A 430 -16.62 38.68 19.12
CA SER A 430 -17.90 38.58 18.40
C SER A 430 -19.11 38.47 19.33
N VAL A 431 -18.96 37.78 20.47
CA VAL A 431 -20.01 37.66 21.49
C VAL A 431 -20.23 38.99 22.22
N ILE A 432 -19.16 39.69 22.60
CA ILE A 432 -19.22 41.01 23.26
C ILE A 432 -19.82 42.06 22.32
N GLU A 433 -19.40 42.08 21.05
CA GLU A 433 -19.90 43.01 20.02
C GLU A 433 -21.42 42.88 19.82
N LYS A 434 -21.94 41.66 19.77
CA LYS A 434 -23.39 41.41 19.66
C LYS A 434 -24.16 41.81 20.91
N GLY A 435 -23.50 41.72 22.08
CA GLY A 435 -24.07 41.98 23.39
C GLY A 435 -25.26 41.09 23.75
N ALA A 436 -25.78 41.24 24.98
CA ALA A 436 -26.90 40.41 25.45
C ALA A 436 -28.16 40.54 24.58
N ALA A 437 -28.36 41.68 23.93
CA ALA A 437 -29.48 41.92 23.01
C ALA A 437 -29.38 41.07 21.73
N GLY A 438 -28.18 40.98 21.13
CA GLY A 438 -27.95 40.27 19.87
C GLY A 438 -27.71 38.77 19.99
N LEU A 439 -27.76 38.21 21.20
CA LEU A 439 -27.58 36.78 21.45
C LEU A 439 -28.92 36.06 21.57
N GLN A 440 -29.01 34.85 21.00
CA GLN A 440 -30.22 34.05 21.00
C GLN A 440 -31.46 34.80 20.44
N THR A 441 -31.21 35.54 19.37
CA THR A 441 -32.17 36.33 18.58
C THR A 441 -32.09 35.94 17.10
N TYR A 442 -32.84 36.64 16.25
CA TYR A 442 -32.69 36.57 14.81
C TYR A 442 -32.70 37.96 14.16
N TYR A 443 -32.13 38.03 12.96
CA TYR A 443 -32.20 39.19 12.07
C TYR A 443 -33.08 38.88 10.87
N ILE A 444 -33.65 39.92 10.27
CA ILE A 444 -34.45 39.83 9.05
C ILE A 444 -33.72 40.62 7.97
N GLU A 445 -33.42 39.97 6.86
CA GLU A 445 -32.79 40.57 5.69
C GLU A 445 -33.73 40.49 4.49
N ASN A 446 -33.98 41.63 3.86
CA ASN A 446 -34.77 41.72 2.62
C ASN A 446 -34.20 42.85 1.74
N GLU A 447 -34.90 43.18 0.66
CA GLU A 447 -34.50 44.25 -0.27
C GLU A 447 -34.35 45.63 0.38
N SER A 448 -34.98 45.87 1.54
CA SER A 448 -34.90 47.13 2.30
C SER A 448 -33.74 47.18 3.30
N GLY A 449 -32.99 46.08 3.47
CA GLY A 449 -31.84 46.00 4.36
C GLY A 449 -31.98 44.94 5.46
N ARG A 450 -31.17 45.11 6.52
CA ARG A 450 -31.11 44.21 7.68
C ARG A 450 -31.78 44.86 8.89
N PHE A 451 -32.71 44.16 9.50
CA PHE A 451 -33.47 44.59 10.67
C PHE A 451 -33.27 43.62 11.84
N GLY A 452 -33.28 44.15 13.06
CA GLY A 452 -33.14 43.37 14.31
C GLY A 452 -32.07 43.96 15.24
N PRO A 453 -31.68 43.23 16.31
CA PRO A 453 -32.12 41.86 16.63
C PRO A 453 -33.59 41.79 17.08
N PHE A 454 -34.27 40.67 16.77
CA PHE A 454 -35.63 40.37 17.23
C PHE A 454 -35.66 39.14 18.13
N GLU A 455 -36.57 39.13 19.10
CA GLU A 455 -36.69 38.05 20.07
C GLU A 455 -37.51 36.88 19.51
N PHE A 456 -37.15 35.65 19.87
CA PHE A 456 -37.94 34.49 19.47
C PHE A 456 -39.37 34.58 19.99
N GLU A 457 -40.30 34.05 19.20
CA GLU A 457 -41.75 34.08 19.38
C GLU A 457 -42.39 35.47 19.38
N GLN A 458 -41.59 36.54 19.25
CA GLN A 458 -42.10 37.90 19.10
C GLN A 458 -42.96 38.00 17.84
N ARG A 459 -44.17 38.53 18.01
CA ARG A 459 -45.08 38.84 16.91
C ARG A 459 -44.57 40.08 16.18
N LEU A 460 -44.25 39.94 14.89
CA LEU A 460 -43.82 41.04 14.02
C LEU A 460 -44.77 41.21 12.85
N GLN A 461 -45.19 42.43 12.56
CA GLN A 461 -45.99 42.73 11.37
C GLN A 461 -45.06 43.04 10.19
N LEU A 462 -45.04 42.16 9.18
CA LEU A 462 -44.25 42.31 7.96
C LEU A 462 -45.17 42.32 6.74
N GLY A 463 -45.52 43.51 6.26
CA GLY A 463 -46.51 43.67 5.19
C GLY A 463 -47.90 43.24 5.63
N ALA A 464 -48.55 42.35 4.87
CA ALA A 464 -49.86 41.80 5.23
C ALA A 464 -49.79 40.65 6.25
N ALA A 465 -48.61 40.07 6.48
CA ALA A 465 -48.46 38.91 7.35
C ALA A 465 -47.92 39.30 8.73
N ALA A 466 -48.59 38.82 9.78
CA ALA A 466 -47.99 38.75 11.11
C ALA A 466 -47.12 37.49 11.17
N VAL A 467 -45.84 37.64 11.47
CA VAL A 467 -44.89 36.51 11.56
C VAL A 467 -44.34 36.37 12.98
N ALA A 468 -43.96 35.15 13.33
CA ALA A 468 -43.19 34.84 14.52
C ALA A 468 -42.11 33.82 14.14
N VAL A 469 -40.97 33.88 14.83
CA VAL A 469 -39.84 32.98 14.55
C VAL A 469 -39.53 32.20 15.80
N ARG A 470 -39.22 30.92 15.64
CA ARG A 470 -38.81 30.06 16.76
C ARG A 470 -37.59 29.21 16.43
N PRO A 471 -36.82 28.80 17.46
CA PRO A 471 -35.76 27.82 17.27
C PRO A 471 -36.36 26.46 16.90
N ALA A 472 -35.69 25.74 16.00
CA ALA A 472 -36.08 24.41 15.54
C ALA A 472 -34.92 23.42 15.69
N GLY A 473 -34.36 23.34 16.90
CA GLY A 473 -33.16 22.55 17.24
C GLY A 473 -31.91 23.41 17.44
N PRO A 474 -30.71 22.81 17.55
CA PRO A 474 -29.47 23.53 17.87
C PRO A 474 -29.15 24.65 16.88
N ASN A 475 -29.32 24.39 15.58
CA ASN A 475 -29.09 25.35 14.50
C ASN A 475 -30.37 25.71 13.72
N GLY A 476 -31.47 24.99 13.92
CA GLY A 476 -32.68 25.21 13.13
C GLY A 476 -33.43 26.51 13.47
N ILE A 477 -34.13 27.04 12.48
CA ILE A 477 -35.06 28.18 12.60
C ILE A 477 -36.36 27.84 11.86
N LEU A 478 -37.49 28.21 12.46
CA LEU A 478 -38.82 28.02 11.91
C LEU A 478 -39.57 29.36 11.91
N VAL A 479 -40.06 29.76 10.74
CA VAL A 479 -40.82 30.98 10.53
C VAL A 479 -42.30 30.60 10.43
N LEU A 480 -43.12 31.25 11.25
CA LEU A 480 -44.53 30.96 11.44
C LEU A 480 -45.37 32.18 11.12
N GLU A 481 -46.56 31.98 10.62
CA GLU A 481 -47.61 32.99 10.55
C GLU A 481 -48.21 33.13 11.96
N ALA A 482 -47.99 34.27 12.62
CA ALA A 482 -48.26 34.43 14.05
C ALA A 482 -49.72 34.13 14.45
N ASP A 483 -50.67 34.40 13.55
CA ASP A 483 -52.11 34.28 13.81
C ASP A 483 -52.70 32.88 13.61
N SER A 484 -52.13 32.10 12.68
CA SER A 484 -52.58 30.72 12.38
C SER A 484 -51.58 29.67 12.89
N ASP A 485 -50.43 30.16 13.36
CA ASP A 485 -49.20 29.46 13.68
C ASP A 485 -48.60 28.71 12.46
N ARG A 486 -49.17 28.85 11.25
CA ARG A 486 -48.81 28.06 10.05
C ARG A 486 -47.34 28.25 9.69
N VAL A 487 -46.63 27.16 9.40
CA VAL A 487 -45.24 27.22 8.96
C VAL A 487 -45.14 27.91 7.60
N LEU A 488 -44.43 29.04 7.57
CA LEU A 488 -44.11 29.80 6.36
C LEU A 488 -42.77 29.35 5.76
N GLY A 489 -41.82 28.95 6.62
CA GLY A 489 -40.52 28.46 6.20
C GLY A 489 -39.77 27.77 7.34
N LYS A 490 -38.84 26.88 6.97
CA LYS A 490 -37.96 26.17 7.89
C LYS A 490 -36.55 26.15 7.29
N GLY A 491 -35.54 26.25 8.14
CA GLY A 491 -34.18 25.93 7.74
C GLY A 491 -33.35 25.37 8.88
N ASP A 492 -32.46 24.43 8.55
CA ASP A 492 -31.69 23.67 9.54
C ASP A 492 -30.29 24.30 9.80
N SER A 493 -29.89 25.29 8.99
CA SER A 493 -28.59 25.98 9.03
C SER A 493 -28.62 27.34 9.74
N GLY A 494 -29.69 27.64 10.46
CA GLY A 494 -29.90 28.95 11.09
C GLY A 494 -30.43 30.01 10.13
N THR A 495 -30.79 29.62 8.89
CA THR A 495 -31.33 30.53 7.88
C THR A 495 -32.62 29.99 7.30
N ALA A 496 -33.67 30.81 7.19
CA ALA A 496 -34.91 30.43 6.51
C ALA A 496 -35.39 31.58 5.62
N THR A 497 -35.76 31.27 4.38
CA THR A 497 -36.23 32.27 3.41
C THR A 497 -37.71 32.04 3.13
N VAL A 498 -38.51 33.09 3.21
CA VAL A 498 -39.95 33.06 2.96
C VAL A 498 -40.35 34.21 2.04
N VAL A 499 -41.40 34.00 1.26
CA VAL A 499 -41.96 35.02 0.38
C VAL A 499 -43.17 35.64 1.07
N LEU A 500 -43.04 36.91 1.47
CA LEU A 500 -44.10 37.67 2.15
C LEU A 500 -44.77 38.63 1.17
N ARG A 501 -46.05 38.93 1.39
CA ARG A 501 -46.79 39.93 0.60
C ARG A 501 -46.85 41.27 1.32
N ASP A 502 -46.82 42.36 0.56
CA ASP A 502 -47.07 43.70 1.09
C ASP A 502 -48.47 43.81 1.72
N ALA A 503 -48.72 44.91 2.44
CA ALA A 503 -50.00 45.15 3.12
C ALA A 503 -51.21 45.18 2.16
N GLN A 504 -50.99 45.43 0.86
CA GLN A 504 -52.03 45.50 -0.16
C GLN A 504 -52.19 44.17 -0.94
N GLY A 505 -51.32 43.18 -0.69
CA GLY A 505 -51.27 41.91 -1.40
C GLY A 505 -50.71 41.99 -2.83
N HIS A 506 -50.18 43.13 -3.27
CA HIS A 506 -49.81 43.40 -4.66
C HIS A 506 -48.38 42.97 -4.99
N ARG A 507 -47.44 43.14 -4.06
CA ARG A 507 -46.03 42.77 -4.25
C ARG A 507 -45.61 41.69 -3.27
N SER A 508 -44.76 40.77 -3.76
CA SER A 508 -44.12 39.75 -2.94
C SER A 508 -42.65 40.08 -2.76
N PHE A 509 -42.15 40.01 -1.53
CA PHE A 509 -40.74 40.21 -1.20
C PHE A 509 -40.16 38.94 -0.58
N THR A 510 -38.99 38.54 -1.08
CA THR A 510 -38.21 37.46 -0.49
C THR A 510 -37.54 37.98 0.78
N THR A 511 -37.81 37.34 1.91
CA THR A 511 -37.33 37.75 3.23
C THR A 511 -36.57 36.59 3.88
N THR A 512 -35.33 36.83 4.25
CA THR A 512 -34.43 35.86 4.87
C THR A 512 -34.32 36.13 6.36
N PHE A 513 -34.54 35.10 7.16
CA PHE A 513 -34.43 35.12 8.62
C PHE A 513 -33.12 34.45 9.02
N LEU A 514 -32.27 35.17 9.74
CA LEU A 514 -30.93 34.74 10.16
C LEU A 514 -30.88 34.60 11.68
N ARG A 515 -30.83 33.36 12.16
CA ARG A 515 -30.66 33.04 13.57
C ARG A 515 -29.25 33.38 14.04
N THR A 516 -29.15 33.98 15.22
CA THR A 516 -27.89 34.12 15.95
C THR A 516 -27.62 32.88 16.79
N ARG A 517 -26.35 32.68 17.19
CA ARG A 517 -25.94 31.50 17.96
C ARG A 517 -26.61 31.48 19.33
N ASP A 518 -26.85 30.26 19.80
CA ASP A 518 -27.42 30.00 21.12
C ASP A 518 -26.40 30.27 22.24
N CYS A 519 -26.86 30.82 23.36
CA CYS A 519 -25.98 31.11 24.50
C CYS A 519 -25.33 29.85 25.08
N GLY A 520 -26.08 28.73 25.13
CA GLY A 520 -25.56 27.45 25.61
C GLY A 520 -24.49 26.89 24.68
N GLU A 521 -24.70 26.94 23.36
CA GLU A 521 -23.70 26.51 22.38
C GLU A 521 -22.43 27.36 22.46
N LEU A 522 -22.56 28.68 22.56
CA LEU A 522 -21.43 29.60 22.72
C LEU A 522 -20.67 29.34 24.03
N CYS A 523 -21.37 29.04 25.13
CA CYS A 523 -20.75 28.67 26.39
C CYS A 523 -19.91 27.39 26.24
N VAL A 524 -20.50 26.34 25.65
CA VAL A 524 -19.79 25.07 25.40
C VAL A 524 -18.57 25.27 24.51
N GLN A 525 -18.67 26.09 23.45
CA GLN A 525 -17.53 26.43 22.58
C GLN A 525 -16.42 27.15 23.36
N LEU A 526 -16.79 28.09 24.23
CA LEU A 526 -15.83 28.86 25.02
C LEU A 526 -15.16 27.99 26.10
N ASP A 527 -15.93 27.16 26.80
CA ASP A 527 -15.42 26.19 27.79
C ASP A 527 -14.45 25.20 27.13
N TYR A 528 -14.80 24.68 25.95
CA TYR A 528 -13.90 23.84 25.17
C TYR A 528 -12.59 24.56 24.85
N LEU A 529 -12.63 25.81 24.38
CA LEU A 529 -11.42 26.57 24.08
C LEU A 529 -10.59 26.88 25.33
N ILE A 530 -11.22 27.16 26.48
CA ILE A 530 -10.55 27.32 27.77
C ILE A 530 -9.79 26.03 28.12
N GLU A 531 -10.44 24.87 28.02
CA GLU A 531 -9.82 23.58 28.33
C GLU A 531 -8.69 23.24 27.36
N GLN A 532 -8.90 23.42 26.05
CA GLN A 532 -7.89 23.12 25.04
C GLN A 532 -6.67 24.04 25.15
N THR A 533 -6.85 25.34 25.39
CA THR A 533 -5.72 26.26 25.60
C THR A 533 -4.94 25.90 26.87
N ARG A 534 -5.62 25.53 27.96
CA ARG A 534 -4.98 25.05 29.20
C ARG A 534 -4.18 23.76 28.97
N ALA A 535 -4.77 22.79 28.26
CA ALA A 535 -4.14 21.50 27.96
C ALA A 535 -3.01 21.62 26.92
N ALA A 536 -3.10 22.56 25.98
CA ALA A 536 -2.00 22.90 25.08
C ALA A 536 -0.83 23.48 25.88
N LEU A 537 -1.09 24.50 26.71
CA LEU A 537 -0.05 25.16 27.49
C LEU A 537 0.64 24.22 28.49
N SER A 538 -0.07 23.27 29.10
CA SER A 538 0.53 22.30 30.02
C SER A 538 1.52 21.34 29.34
N ARG A 539 1.33 21.07 28.05
CA ARG A 539 2.25 20.25 27.23
C ARG A 539 3.45 21.04 26.73
N LEU A 540 3.38 22.38 26.76
CA LEU A 540 4.40 23.28 26.24
C LEU A 540 5.37 23.68 27.36
N GLY A 541 6.42 22.89 27.54
CA GLY A 541 7.44 23.12 28.58
C GLY A 541 8.74 22.34 28.35
N GLY A 542 9.85 22.80 28.92
CA GLY A 542 11.18 22.16 28.79
C GLY A 542 12.11 22.78 27.73
N ARG A 543 13.40 22.47 27.79
CA ARG A 543 14.35 22.78 26.72
C ARG A 543 14.54 21.53 25.87
N THR A 544 14.74 21.71 24.58
CA THR A 544 14.94 20.61 23.63
C THR A 544 16.23 20.88 22.88
N ASP A 545 17.24 20.05 23.10
CA ASP A 545 18.53 20.23 22.45
C ASP A 545 18.43 20.00 20.93
N GLY A 546 19.31 20.69 20.20
CA GLY A 546 19.34 20.64 18.75
C GLY A 546 20.24 21.72 18.16
N PRO A 547 20.39 21.74 16.83
CA PRO A 547 21.25 22.71 16.13
C PRO A 547 20.74 24.15 16.30
N ASP A 548 21.64 25.13 16.16
CA ASP A 548 21.30 26.56 16.23
C ASP A 548 20.56 27.03 14.97
N THR A 549 19.28 26.66 14.89
CA THR A 549 18.33 27.05 13.85
C THR A 549 17.30 28.03 14.40
N TRP A 550 16.50 28.66 13.54
CA TRP A 550 15.39 29.48 14.05
C TRP A 550 14.45 28.69 14.96
N LEU A 551 14.24 27.39 14.68
CA LEU A 551 13.42 26.51 15.52
C LEU A 551 13.94 26.44 16.95
N ARG A 552 15.26 26.26 17.13
CA ARG A 552 15.91 26.22 18.44
C ARG A 552 15.80 27.56 19.14
N ARG A 553 16.12 28.66 18.44
CA ARG A 553 16.05 30.02 19.00
C ARG A 553 14.65 30.37 19.48
N PHE A 554 13.60 30.07 18.70
CA PHE A 554 12.21 30.30 19.09
C PHE A 554 11.78 29.38 20.23
N ALA A 555 12.15 28.09 20.18
CA ALA A 555 11.82 27.14 21.22
C ALA A 555 12.45 27.53 22.57
N ASP A 556 13.71 27.99 22.57
CA ASP A 556 14.41 28.47 23.76
C ASP A 556 13.82 29.79 24.26
N ALA A 557 13.53 30.75 23.38
CA ALA A 557 12.89 32.00 23.76
C ALA A 557 11.53 31.77 24.44
N LEU A 558 10.70 30.86 23.92
CA LEU A 558 9.41 30.51 24.49
C LEU A 558 9.51 29.60 25.72
N ALA A 559 10.59 28.82 25.86
CA ALA A 559 10.86 27.98 27.02
C ALA A 559 11.52 28.73 28.18
N ALA A 560 12.00 29.95 27.96
CA ALA A 560 12.59 30.79 29.01
C ALA A 560 11.61 31.00 30.16
N GLY A 561 12.10 30.95 31.41
CA GLY A 561 11.24 31.02 32.61
C GLY A 561 10.38 32.28 32.66
N GLU A 562 10.95 33.43 32.26
CA GLU A 562 10.25 34.71 32.19
C GLU A 562 9.15 34.70 31.10
N ALA A 563 9.45 34.19 29.91
CA ALA A 563 8.49 34.04 28.83
C ALA A 563 7.32 33.11 29.23
N GLN A 564 7.62 31.97 29.85
CA GLN A 564 6.63 31.04 30.39
C GLN A 564 5.74 31.69 31.44
N ALA A 565 6.31 32.47 32.36
CA ALA A 565 5.56 33.20 33.36
C ALA A 565 4.64 34.25 32.72
N ALA A 566 5.13 35.01 31.75
CA ALA A 566 4.35 35.99 31.01
C ALA A 566 3.20 35.34 30.22
N ILE A 567 3.45 34.24 29.51
CA ILE A 567 2.42 33.49 28.77
C ILE A 567 1.36 32.94 29.74
N ARG A 568 1.76 32.34 30.86
CA ARG A 568 0.81 31.82 31.87
C ARG A 568 -0.01 32.95 32.50
N GLN A 569 0.60 34.09 32.77
CA GLN A 569 -0.12 35.25 33.30
C GLN A 569 -1.11 35.80 32.26
N SER A 570 -0.72 35.86 30.98
CA SER A 570 -1.64 36.23 29.89
C SER A 570 -2.79 35.23 29.78
N GLN A 571 -2.49 33.93 29.80
CA GLN A 571 -3.49 32.85 29.77
C GLN A 571 -4.46 32.96 30.94
N GLN A 572 -3.98 33.22 32.16
CA GLN A 572 -4.85 33.42 33.33
C GLN A 572 -5.78 34.61 33.16
N ARG A 573 -5.30 35.72 32.59
CA ARG A 573 -6.13 36.90 32.28
C ARG A 573 -7.19 36.58 31.22
N HIS A 574 -6.80 35.93 30.13
CA HIS A 574 -7.73 35.48 29.08
C HIS A 574 -8.78 34.51 29.64
N GLN A 575 -8.34 33.50 30.39
CA GLN A 575 -9.22 32.52 31.01
C GLN A 575 -10.21 33.18 31.97
N ALA A 576 -9.77 34.07 32.86
CA ALA A 576 -10.68 34.77 33.77
C ALA A 576 -11.74 35.59 33.01
N ARG A 577 -11.33 36.25 31.91
CA ARG A 577 -12.23 37.00 31.03
C ARG A 577 -13.22 36.07 30.31
N TRP A 578 -12.76 34.95 29.78
CA TRP A 578 -13.60 33.98 29.08
C TRP A 578 -14.56 33.27 30.04
N GLU A 579 -14.13 32.92 31.25
CA GLU A 579 -15.00 32.36 32.31
C GLU A 579 -16.05 33.37 32.77
N ALA A 580 -15.70 34.67 32.86
CA ALA A 580 -16.67 35.72 33.14
C ALA A 580 -17.71 35.84 32.01
N LEU A 581 -17.27 35.78 30.75
CA LEU A 581 -18.16 35.78 29.60
C LEU A 581 -19.04 34.53 29.55
N ALA A 582 -18.51 33.34 29.88
CA ALA A 582 -19.28 32.11 29.98
C ALA A 582 -20.37 32.21 31.05
N ARG A 583 -20.06 32.79 32.23
CA ARG A 583 -21.05 33.07 33.28
C ARG A 583 -22.14 34.03 32.80
N ASP A 584 -21.77 35.08 32.06
CA ASP A 584 -22.75 35.99 31.46
C ASP A 584 -23.67 35.26 30.47
N LEU A 585 -23.11 34.42 29.60
CA LEU A 585 -23.89 33.61 28.66
C LEU A 585 -24.85 32.65 29.39
N GLN A 586 -24.39 32.00 30.46
CA GLN A 586 -25.20 31.12 31.32
C GLN A 586 -26.31 31.88 32.05
N ALA A 587 -26.14 33.18 32.31
CA ALA A 587 -27.19 34.01 32.89
C ALA A 587 -28.19 34.52 31.83
N VAL A 588 -27.69 34.92 30.66
CA VAL A 588 -28.51 35.48 29.56
C VAL A 588 -29.37 34.40 28.88
N GLY A 589 -28.85 33.19 28.67
CA GLY A 589 -29.58 32.11 27.99
C GLY A 589 -30.95 31.79 28.63
N PRO A 590 -30.99 31.45 29.95
CA PRO A 590 -32.25 31.22 30.65
C PRO A 590 -33.19 32.42 30.64
N PHE A 591 -32.67 33.65 30.71
CA PHE A 591 -33.49 34.86 30.59
C PHE A 591 -34.13 34.98 29.20
N LYS A 592 -33.38 34.71 28.14
CA LYS A 592 -33.89 34.70 26.75
C LYS A 592 -34.89 33.58 26.50
N ASN A 593 -34.71 32.40 27.07
CA ASN A 593 -35.70 31.31 27.02
C ASN A 593 -37.00 31.74 27.71
N ARG A 594 -36.89 32.40 28.87
CA ARG A 594 -38.05 32.93 29.59
C ARG A 594 -38.81 33.97 28.78
N LEU A 595 -38.09 34.88 28.14
CA LEU A 595 -38.66 35.89 27.25
C LEU A 595 -39.35 35.28 26.02
N ALA A 596 -38.74 34.27 25.41
CA ALA A 596 -39.34 33.54 24.29
C ALA A 596 -40.61 32.79 24.72
N LEU A 597 -40.65 32.22 25.93
CA LEU A 597 -41.86 31.62 26.50
C LEU A 597 -42.95 32.68 26.73
N TYR A 598 -42.61 33.83 27.31
CA TYR A 598 -43.56 34.94 27.48
C TYR A 598 -44.18 35.36 26.14
N ASN A 599 -43.34 35.62 25.12
CA ASN A 599 -43.79 36.00 23.79
C ASN A 599 -44.68 34.92 23.15
N LEU A 600 -44.33 33.64 23.32
CA LEU A 600 -45.17 32.52 22.88
C LEU A 600 -46.56 32.59 23.53
N LEU A 601 -46.62 32.72 24.85
CA LEU A 601 -47.89 32.73 25.57
C LEU A 601 -48.76 33.92 25.19
N VAL A 602 -48.17 35.11 25.04
CA VAL A 602 -48.88 36.32 24.58
C VAL A 602 -49.44 36.10 23.17
N ARG A 603 -48.63 35.61 22.23
CA ARG A 603 -49.06 35.33 20.86
C ARG A 603 -50.16 34.25 20.79
N LEU A 604 -50.04 33.22 21.61
CA LEU A 604 -51.05 32.16 21.68
C LEU A 604 -52.36 32.66 22.29
N ALA A 605 -52.31 33.54 23.29
CA ALA A 605 -53.51 34.14 23.88
C ALA A 605 -54.32 34.94 22.85
N GLU A 606 -53.66 35.52 21.84
CA GLU A 606 -54.33 36.21 20.74
C GLU A 606 -54.84 35.28 19.63
N SER A 607 -54.10 34.21 19.31
CA SER A 607 -54.40 33.32 18.17
C SER A 607 -55.40 32.21 18.51
N VAL A 608 -55.37 31.67 19.72
CA VAL A 608 -56.28 30.58 20.14
C VAL A 608 -57.76 30.98 20.03
N PRO A 609 -58.21 32.18 20.47
CA PRO A 609 -59.60 32.60 20.29
C PRO A 609 -60.06 32.61 18.83
N ARG A 610 -59.17 32.98 17.90
CA ARG A 610 -59.48 32.96 16.45
C ARG A 610 -59.61 31.54 15.91
N ILE A 611 -58.76 30.61 16.39
CA ILE A 611 -58.87 29.19 16.05
C ILE A 611 -60.17 28.59 16.59
N GLN A 612 -60.55 28.96 17.83
CA GLN A 612 -61.83 28.56 18.42
C GLN A 612 -63.02 29.12 17.67
N GLN A 613 -62.97 30.40 17.27
CA GLN A 613 -64.01 31.03 16.46
C GLN A 613 -64.18 30.26 15.13
N ARG A 614 -63.09 30.00 14.40
CA ARG A 614 -63.13 29.22 13.15
C ARG A 614 -63.66 27.80 13.37
N LEU A 615 -63.27 27.16 14.47
CA LEU A 615 -63.80 25.84 14.84
C LEU A 615 -65.31 25.90 15.11
N GLY A 616 -65.79 26.95 15.77
CA GLY A 616 -67.22 27.23 15.97
C GLY A 616 -67.96 27.44 14.66
N GLU A 617 -67.46 28.33 13.80
CA GLU A 617 -68.02 28.63 12.47
C GLU A 617 -68.05 27.39 11.58
N ALA A 618 -67.00 26.56 11.59
CA ALA A 618 -66.96 25.31 10.85
C ALA A 618 -67.99 24.30 11.39
N ARG A 619 -68.11 24.14 12.71
CA ARG A 619 -69.15 23.29 13.33
C ARG A 619 -70.55 23.77 12.98
N ASP A 620 -70.80 25.08 13.01
CA ASP A 620 -72.08 25.67 12.66
C ASP A 620 -72.40 25.48 11.17
N ALA A 621 -71.42 25.73 10.29
CA ALA A 621 -71.55 25.51 8.86
C ALA A 621 -71.81 24.03 8.52
N GLN A 622 -71.14 23.10 9.21
CA GLN A 622 -71.40 21.67 9.04
C GLN A 622 -72.82 21.31 9.48
N ARG A 623 -73.24 21.73 10.68
CA ARG A 623 -74.61 21.46 11.20
C ARG A 623 -75.69 22.03 10.29
N GLN A 624 -75.53 23.28 9.85
CA GLN A 624 -76.47 23.93 8.92
C GLN A 624 -76.54 23.19 7.58
N ALA A 625 -75.39 22.80 7.02
CA ALA A 625 -75.35 22.08 5.77
C ALA A 625 -75.98 20.68 5.89
N GLU A 626 -75.71 19.94 6.98
CA GLU A 626 -76.30 18.62 7.25
C GLU A 626 -77.81 18.71 7.45
N ALA A 627 -78.30 19.68 8.22
CA ALA A 627 -79.72 19.91 8.41
C ALA A 627 -80.42 20.19 7.06
N ARG A 628 -79.84 21.07 6.25
CA ARG A 628 -80.41 21.43 4.93
C ARG A 628 -80.33 20.29 3.91
N LEU A 629 -79.23 19.53 3.92
CA LEU A 629 -79.10 18.33 3.08
C LEU A 629 -80.16 17.29 3.48
N ALA A 630 -80.43 17.10 4.77
CA ALA A 630 -81.46 16.19 5.25
C ALA A 630 -82.87 16.62 4.78
N GLU A 631 -83.18 17.93 4.79
CA GLU A 631 -84.43 18.45 4.23
C GLU A 631 -84.56 18.15 2.73
N ILE A 632 -83.50 18.40 1.95
CA ILE A 632 -83.51 18.14 0.51
C ILE A 632 -83.69 16.63 0.23
N VAL A 633 -83.00 15.77 0.98
CA VAL A 633 -83.11 14.30 0.84
C VAL A 633 -84.50 13.83 1.23
N ALA A 634 -85.08 14.33 2.32
CA ALA A 634 -86.43 13.96 2.76
C ALA A 634 -87.52 14.35 1.75
N ALA A 635 -87.28 15.41 0.97
CA ALA A 635 -88.20 15.85 -0.08
C ALA A 635 -87.86 15.28 -1.47
N SER A 636 -86.89 14.39 -1.57
CA SER A 636 -86.49 13.70 -2.81
C SER A 636 -87.10 12.29 -2.86
N ASN A 637 -87.45 11.81 -4.05
CA ASN A 637 -87.90 10.43 -4.23
C ASN A 637 -86.68 9.50 -4.21
N ALA A 638 -86.81 8.33 -3.58
CA ALA A 638 -85.80 7.28 -3.72
C ALA A 638 -85.94 6.62 -5.09
N ASP A 639 -84.81 6.44 -5.78
CA ASP A 639 -84.75 5.58 -6.94
C ASP A 639 -85.07 4.13 -6.49
N PRO A 640 -86.12 3.49 -7.04
CA PRO A 640 -86.57 2.18 -6.57
C PRO A 640 -85.54 1.07 -6.79
N ASP A 641 -84.61 1.24 -7.75
CA ASP A 641 -83.63 0.20 -8.11
C ASP A 641 -82.31 0.36 -7.35
N THR A 642 -81.89 1.59 -7.04
CA THR A 642 -80.60 1.86 -6.39
C THR A 642 -80.69 2.31 -4.93
N GLY A 643 -81.89 2.71 -4.48
CA GLY A 643 -82.09 3.30 -3.16
C GLY A 643 -81.45 4.69 -2.98
N VAL A 644 -80.85 5.26 -4.03
CA VAL A 644 -80.23 6.59 -4.01
C VAL A 644 -81.32 7.65 -4.15
N ALA A 645 -81.26 8.70 -3.33
CA ALA A 645 -82.19 9.83 -3.43
C ALA A 645 -82.03 10.55 -4.79
N GLN A 646 -83.08 10.58 -5.60
CA GLN A 646 -83.13 11.35 -6.85
C GLN A 646 -83.42 12.82 -6.52
N ILE A 647 -82.37 13.64 -6.42
CA ILE A 647 -82.50 15.06 -6.07
C ILE A 647 -83.23 15.81 -7.20
N PRO A 648 -84.38 16.46 -6.91
CA PRO A 648 -85.09 17.29 -7.89
C PRO A 648 -84.20 18.36 -8.52
N ARG A 649 -84.33 18.59 -9.84
CA ARG A 649 -83.51 19.55 -10.59
C ARG A 649 -83.45 20.95 -9.95
N ARG A 650 -84.54 21.40 -9.32
CA ARG A 650 -84.62 22.69 -8.61
C ARG A 650 -83.65 22.83 -7.43
N TRP A 651 -83.17 21.71 -6.87
CA TRP A 651 -82.25 21.68 -5.72
C TRP A 651 -80.87 21.13 -6.06
N ALA A 652 -80.61 20.71 -7.31
CA ALA A 652 -79.36 20.05 -7.66
C ALA A 652 -78.12 20.93 -7.40
N GLU A 653 -78.18 22.21 -7.76
CA GLU A 653 -77.06 23.14 -7.56
C GLU A 653 -76.88 23.51 -6.08
N GLU A 654 -77.97 23.76 -5.34
CA GLU A 654 -77.94 24.01 -3.90
C GLU A 654 -77.36 22.80 -3.14
N TYR A 655 -77.82 21.59 -3.46
CA TYR A 655 -77.33 20.33 -2.89
C TYR A 655 -75.83 20.16 -3.12
N LYS A 656 -75.34 20.43 -4.34
CA LYS A 656 -73.91 20.39 -4.68
C LYS A 656 -73.11 21.39 -3.85
N GLN A 657 -73.58 22.63 -3.71
CA GLN A 657 -72.91 23.66 -2.91
C GLN A 657 -72.88 23.30 -1.42
N LEU A 658 -73.97 22.74 -0.89
CA LEU A 658 -74.06 22.29 0.50
C LEU A 658 -73.13 21.11 0.79
N LEU A 659 -72.98 20.16 -0.15
CA LEU A 659 -71.99 19.09 -0.02
C LEU A 659 -70.56 19.64 0.04
N VAL A 660 -70.22 20.61 -0.82
CA VAL A 660 -68.90 21.27 -0.79
C VAL A 660 -68.69 21.96 0.55
N ARG A 661 -69.67 22.75 1.01
CA ARG A 661 -69.60 23.46 2.29
C ARG A 661 -69.46 22.51 3.49
N ARG A 662 -70.26 21.44 3.53
CA ARG A 662 -70.17 20.39 4.57
C ARG A 662 -68.80 19.74 4.56
N ASN A 663 -68.29 19.35 3.40
CA ASN A 663 -66.99 18.67 3.30
C ASN A 663 -65.83 19.59 3.68
N GLN A 664 -65.89 20.88 3.32
CA GLN A 664 -64.92 21.89 3.76
C GLN A 664 -64.94 22.05 5.29
N ALA A 665 -66.12 22.25 5.86
CA ALA A 665 -66.29 22.37 7.31
C ALA A 665 -65.82 21.10 8.06
N ALA A 666 -66.19 19.91 7.56
CA ALA A 666 -65.78 18.63 8.12
C ALA A 666 -64.26 18.39 8.04
N ALA A 667 -63.57 19.00 7.06
CA ALA A 667 -62.10 18.97 6.97
C ALA A 667 -61.43 19.99 7.91
N GLU A 668 -62.05 21.16 8.10
CA GLU A 668 -61.53 22.24 8.93
C GLU A 668 -61.60 21.93 10.44
N ILE A 669 -62.67 21.27 10.90
CA ILE A 669 -62.84 20.87 12.32
C ILE A 669 -61.65 20.06 12.86
N PRO A 670 -61.25 18.91 12.27
CA PRO A 670 -60.10 18.16 12.75
C PRO A 670 -58.77 18.90 12.55
N GLN A 671 -58.69 19.83 11.60
CA GLN A 671 -57.51 20.69 11.44
C GLN A 671 -57.36 21.66 12.61
N CYS A 672 -58.41 22.44 12.94
CA CYS A 672 -58.41 23.35 14.09
C CYS A 672 -58.23 22.60 15.42
N THR A 673 -58.85 21.41 15.56
CA THR A 673 -58.71 20.58 16.77
C THR A 673 -57.27 20.13 16.95
N ARG A 674 -56.67 19.44 15.96
CA ARG A 674 -55.25 19.04 16.01
C ARG A 674 -54.32 20.22 16.25
N ARG A 675 -54.69 21.39 15.74
CA ARG A 675 -53.91 22.61 15.95
C ARG A 675 -53.89 23.05 17.41
N MET A 676 -55.05 23.13 18.06
CA MET A 676 -55.13 23.44 19.49
C MET A 676 -54.40 22.39 20.33
N GLU A 677 -54.46 21.12 19.93
CA GLU A 677 -53.72 20.04 20.61
C GLU A 677 -52.21 20.19 20.47
N ALA A 678 -51.73 20.55 19.28
CA ALA A 678 -50.31 20.82 19.03
C ALA A 678 -49.82 22.03 19.84
N ILE A 679 -50.62 23.10 19.91
CA ILE A 679 -50.34 24.28 20.75
C ILE A 679 -50.23 23.87 22.22
N ALA A 680 -51.21 23.11 22.74
CA ALA A 680 -51.18 22.65 24.14
C ALA A 680 -49.97 21.76 24.43
N ALA A 681 -49.63 20.85 23.51
CA ALA A 681 -48.46 19.98 23.63
C ALA A 681 -47.16 20.78 23.62
N GLU A 682 -47.04 21.79 22.75
CA GLU A 682 -45.86 22.65 22.70
C GLU A 682 -45.67 23.46 23.99
N VAL A 683 -46.72 24.13 24.47
CA VAL A 683 -46.63 24.92 25.70
C VAL A 683 -46.25 24.01 26.87
N ARG A 684 -46.89 22.85 27.01
CA ARG A 684 -46.52 21.85 28.03
C ARG A 684 -45.06 21.45 27.91
N ALA A 685 -44.57 21.14 26.71
CA ALA A 685 -43.19 20.74 26.51
C ALA A 685 -42.20 21.82 26.99
N ARG A 686 -42.47 23.10 26.73
CA ARG A 686 -41.60 24.20 27.18
C ARG A 686 -41.69 24.49 28.66
N VAL A 687 -42.87 24.36 29.26
CA VAL A 687 -43.07 24.64 30.69
C VAL A 687 -42.53 23.49 31.56
N CYS A 688 -42.60 22.24 31.07
CA CYS A 688 -42.08 21.08 31.78
C CYS A 688 -40.56 20.92 31.67
N ASP A 689 -39.91 21.53 30.66
CA ASP A 689 -38.45 21.52 30.52
C ASP A 689 -37.83 22.73 31.22
N PRO A 690 -37.04 22.57 32.29
CA PRO A 690 -36.42 23.68 33.01
C PRO A 690 -35.52 24.56 32.12
N ALA A 691 -34.90 24.00 31.08
CA ALA A 691 -34.06 24.77 30.17
C ALA A 691 -34.90 25.70 29.30
N SER A 692 -35.97 25.18 28.68
CA SER A 692 -36.92 25.95 27.86
C SER A 692 -37.76 26.93 28.68
N LEU A 693 -38.02 26.62 29.96
CA LEU A 693 -38.75 27.50 30.85
C LEU A 693 -38.00 28.80 31.16
N GLY A 694 -36.67 28.69 31.30
CA GLY A 694 -35.82 29.84 31.57
C GLY A 694 -35.94 30.38 33.01
N ARG A 695 -35.39 31.56 33.26
CA ARG A 695 -35.40 32.23 34.57
C ARG A 695 -35.86 33.68 34.44
N ALA A 696 -36.65 34.14 35.42
CA ALA A 696 -37.17 35.51 35.46
C ALA A 696 -36.12 36.56 35.88
N VAL A 697 -35.02 36.13 36.49
CA VAL A 697 -33.98 37.03 37.02
C VAL A 697 -33.29 37.74 35.86
N SER A 698 -33.41 39.08 35.83
CA SER A 698 -32.69 39.90 34.85
C SER A 698 -31.18 39.73 35.04
N PRO A 699 -30.44 39.25 34.02
CA PRO A 699 -29.01 39.08 34.12
C PRO A 699 -28.32 40.43 34.29
N LYS A 700 -27.30 40.47 35.14
CA LYS A 700 -26.39 41.60 35.30
C LYS A 700 -25.03 41.19 34.74
N PRO A 701 -24.86 41.20 33.41
CA PRO A 701 -23.62 40.73 32.80
C PRO A 701 -22.44 41.59 33.26
N VAL A 702 -21.28 40.94 33.43
CA VAL A 702 -20.03 41.60 33.83
C VAL A 702 -19.21 42.01 32.61
N MET A 703 -19.16 41.13 31.59
CA MET A 703 -18.40 41.28 30.35
C MET A 703 -19.26 41.71 29.16
N LEU A 704 -20.50 41.21 29.06
CA LEU A 704 -21.42 41.66 28.02
C LEU A 704 -21.93 43.08 28.33
N PRO A 705 -22.21 43.90 27.31
CA PRO A 705 -22.99 45.12 27.48
C PRO A 705 -24.29 44.86 28.26
N ALA A 706 -24.68 45.83 29.09
CA ALA A 706 -25.92 45.78 29.85
C ALA A 706 -27.13 45.52 28.94
N LEU A 707 -28.18 44.92 29.49
CA LEU A 707 -29.41 44.71 28.75
C LEU A 707 -29.96 46.07 28.29
N PRO A 708 -30.46 46.19 27.04
CA PRO A 708 -31.19 47.38 26.64
C PRO A 708 -32.36 47.63 27.59
N THR A 709 -32.63 48.90 27.90
CA THR A 709 -33.73 49.30 28.81
C THR A 709 -35.05 48.64 28.46
N ALA A 710 -35.35 48.46 27.17
CA ALA A 710 -36.55 47.76 26.72
C ALA A 710 -36.65 46.29 27.21
N LEU A 711 -35.53 45.57 27.29
CA LEU A 711 -35.51 44.20 27.83
C LEU A 711 -35.54 44.19 29.37
N GLU A 712 -34.95 45.20 30.02
CA GLU A 712 -35.02 45.35 31.47
C GLU A 712 -36.46 45.65 31.93
N GLU A 713 -37.19 46.51 31.22
CA GLU A 713 -38.59 46.81 31.50
C GLU A 713 -39.47 45.56 31.35
N LEU A 714 -39.17 44.69 30.37
CA LEU A 714 -39.87 43.42 30.20
C LEU A 714 -39.60 42.44 31.34
N SER A 715 -38.49 42.54 32.07
CA SER A 715 -38.18 41.60 33.16
C SER A 715 -39.26 41.58 34.25
N ALA A 716 -39.95 42.70 34.50
CA ALA A 716 -41.09 42.78 35.40
C ALA A 716 -42.29 41.92 34.94
N LEU A 717 -42.38 41.61 33.65
CA LEU A 717 -43.42 40.77 33.05
C LEU A 717 -43.01 39.29 32.94
N LEU A 718 -41.76 38.95 33.25
CA LEU A 718 -41.22 37.58 33.12
C LEU A 718 -41.34 36.75 34.42
N THR A 719 -41.92 37.31 35.48
CA THR A 719 -42.11 36.64 36.78
C THR A 719 -42.93 35.35 36.67
N ASP A 720 -42.76 34.43 37.62
CA ASP A 720 -43.56 33.18 37.67
C ASP A 720 -45.05 33.46 37.80
N GLU A 721 -45.44 34.52 38.50
CA GLU A 721 -46.83 34.96 38.60
C GLU A 721 -47.37 35.43 37.24
N SER A 722 -46.60 36.24 36.49
CA SER A 722 -47.01 36.73 35.17
C SER A 722 -47.17 35.57 34.17
N ILE A 723 -46.18 34.68 34.09
CA ILE A 723 -46.25 33.48 33.25
C ILE A 723 -47.40 32.57 33.69
N GLY A 724 -47.60 32.40 35.00
CA GLY A 724 -48.72 31.64 35.57
C GLY A 724 -50.08 32.18 35.13
N ARG A 725 -50.29 33.51 35.18
CA ARG A 725 -51.53 34.15 34.72
C ARG A 725 -51.78 33.94 33.22
N HIS A 726 -50.73 34.02 32.40
CA HIS A 726 -50.85 33.73 30.96
C HIS A 726 -51.16 32.25 30.69
N LEU A 727 -50.55 31.33 31.42
CA LEU A 727 -50.85 29.90 31.34
C LEU A 727 -52.29 29.61 31.75
N GLU A 728 -52.76 30.15 32.87
CA GLU A 728 -54.15 30.03 33.33
C GLU A 728 -55.17 30.56 32.31
N HIS A 729 -54.84 31.68 31.67
CA HIS A 729 -55.67 32.21 30.59
C HIS A 729 -55.73 31.24 29.41
N LEU A 730 -54.59 30.71 28.98
CA LEU A 730 -54.52 29.74 27.89
C LEU A 730 -55.16 28.39 28.23
N GLU A 731 -55.05 27.92 29.47
CA GLU A 731 -55.72 26.70 29.96
C GLU A 731 -57.24 26.82 29.86
N ARG A 732 -57.79 28.00 30.20
CA ARG A 732 -59.22 28.31 30.02
C ARG A 732 -59.62 28.33 28.55
N LEU A 733 -58.79 28.91 27.68
CA LEU A 733 -59.05 28.94 26.24
C LEU A 733 -58.93 27.55 25.60
N LEU A 734 -57.99 26.72 26.03
CA LEU A 734 -57.76 25.40 25.45
C LEU A 734 -58.58 24.29 26.11
N GLU A 735 -59.27 24.60 27.22
CA GLU A 735 -60.02 23.66 28.07
C GLU A 735 -59.16 22.47 28.52
N ARG A 736 -57.86 22.70 28.75
CA ARG A 736 -56.87 21.66 29.09
C ARG A 736 -55.79 22.22 30.02
N PRO A 737 -55.29 21.45 30.99
CA PRO A 737 -54.15 21.86 31.80
C PRO A 737 -52.86 21.93 30.96
N LEU A 738 -52.08 22.98 31.19
CA LEU A 738 -50.77 23.25 30.57
C LEU A 738 -49.65 23.28 31.60
N ARG A 739 -49.96 23.64 32.85
CA ARG A 739 -49.00 23.65 33.94
C ARG A 739 -48.69 22.22 34.41
N PRO A 740 -47.43 21.92 34.77
CA PRO A 740 -47.11 20.70 35.50
C PRO A 740 -47.76 20.75 36.89
N GLU A 741 -48.12 19.59 37.44
CA GLU A 741 -48.75 19.49 38.77
C GLU A 741 -47.93 20.18 39.87
N ALA A 742 -46.61 20.25 39.71
CA ALA A 742 -45.68 20.90 40.64
C ALA A 742 -45.62 22.44 40.57
N TRP A 743 -46.23 23.10 39.56
CA TRP A 743 -46.11 24.56 39.34
C TRP A 743 -46.70 25.42 40.47
N GLY A 744 -47.59 24.85 41.30
CA GLY A 744 -48.27 25.56 42.39
C GLY A 744 -47.72 25.31 43.79
N MET A 745 -46.78 24.38 43.98
CA MET A 745 -46.36 23.94 45.33
C MET A 745 -45.19 24.72 45.94
N THR A 746 -44.47 25.53 45.16
CA THR A 746 -43.24 26.20 45.64
C THR A 746 -43.46 27.58 46.26
N ALA A 747 -44.56 28.28 45.95
CA ALA A 747 -44.78 29.64 46.43
C ALA A 747 -45.08 29.74 47.94
N GLU A 748 -45.61 28.68 48.58
CA GLU A 748 -45.87 28.66 50.02
C GLU A 748 -44.70 28.09 50.85
N GLY A 749 -43.70 27.44 50.21
CA GLY A 749 -42.60 26.77 50.91
C GLY A 749 -41.39 27.66 51.21
N ASP A 750 -41.03 28.59 50.32
CA ASP A 750 -39.84 29.43 50.48
C ASP A 750 -40.05 30.65 51.40
N ALA A 751 -41.30 31.00 51.74
CA ALA A 751 -41.59 32.05 52.72
C ALA A 751 -41.36 31.61 54.19
N ALA A 752 -41.15 30.32 54.45
CA ALA A 752 -40.93 29.77 55.79
C ALA A 752 -39.45 29.50 56.15
N ALA A 753 -38.50 29.76 55.23
CA ALA A 753 -37.08 29.45 55.40
C ALA A 753 -36.12 30.63 55.16
N GLY A 754 -36.64 31.87 55.10
CA GLY A 754 -35.86 33.11 54.98
C GLY A 754 -35.69 33.84 56.29
#